data_AF-A0A956IGW1-F1
#
_entry.id   AF-A0A956IGW1-F1
#
_cell.length_a   1.000
_cell.length_b   1.000
_cell.length_c   1.000
_cell.angle_alpha   90.00
_cell.angle_beta   90.00
_cell.angle_gamma   90.00
#
_symmetry.space_group_name_H-M   'P 1'
#
loop_
_entity.id
_entity.type
_entity.pdbx_description
1 polymer ?
#
loop_
_entity_poly.entity_id
_entity_poly.type
_entity_poly.pdbx_seq_one_letter_code
_entity_poly.pdbx_strand_id
1 'polypeptide(L)'
;MIELFVGRGRAGLLLALGFVGCFDRAPTGLGPTPSGPGATVRFDLGHQPLPEIPLPNDTATWPDPTSRTGLRINASLVAPTRMEAQARARFSQMEGWGTFAPLTVAFDLPEGGAYEGYRGPALDLANLRARHQGDDFDFDNDAIYLVDLETGTPQVLDLGSGSFDYTLERLDRYWPNDPHETERNLLFETLDETDGGRETRYRPELDRDFDGVLDVPNLLVPHGCPAPDPICDDTTAADYGSEACRATRHERDRCIADDLLTFYERETDTLILRPLLPLREMSRYAVVITDRVIDGLGNAVKSPFGQIYHPSQAADAARVGRILDDPEHDAYFGDLAGTGLTHVAFLWSFTTQPTVDDLRRLRDGLYGQRPFAGFAERYPAELEVQRMVGLRAGLADGVTDEPSWADSVEGKAAACPQKADNLWVIDYEGLRDAMKALVSEGFGLGQGPDAQELLRQLDHVSHLVVATFQTPFLIEGGPEGRNPDAAFDADFQTGEAVETSDTVQVWMIIPKETEEHQQPFDVNVFGHGYTGNFLEPILYAGNLAAQGLATVGINAMGHGLVLGPAETLGAKATLAGACYGPAFDALTAGRARDLDRDGEPDSGGDFWSSYLFHTRDAVRQSVLDHLQLVRILRTFGEPGGMTCRDDAASPAVVPCDPDGDGSPSLAGDFDGDGRPDLGGTKARYGTWGESLGGILSGIGGALDPHVAAAVPGSGGGGLTDIGLRSFQGGVIEAVLLRLWGPLVTAVPAASRGACTAQSDPSSSCTLCSESQVSLRWVMPDVNGTGEMEIACLEPEEIAGTTVVVRNGATKDAFCARANDEGAARVGIAASIGDPIAIELWQGEVASYDGCGLRDGASLLQGIDSWQVGRYGEGTPNGDDSAECGAERCAAFQGRFYPVGSPLVAPAEGLGLGRQTPALRRFLGLAQAALEPGDPIAFARHYALDPLPLPNGQPGPPHAVLTLNTIGDQNVPLSTGIAFARATGALPFLRPDQAERYPAYADYATPAALYEALGDRTPNQALIDGHVIEGISALSRHPAGPECATSANAAPLDATFLDADGQALACFAEGCSEATESDPATRLCFSGQQCDLAAGRCVPRPLGATTCEEALFDADDLDEGRQQYFEQAAAVPHRLARLPTSVSSASLEAVWAPRLSGVPGASDDDAYTPLPGVEGRLVALLDAYTVPEGEHTFVNGNPCQSFDHGTYLTRLVGRFFASGGSDLYYLSHPSSHHCLEDTSCP
;
A
#
# COMPACT_ATOMS: atom_id res chain seq x y z
N MET A 1 22.86 -32.11 12.17
CA MET A 1 23.81 -33.23 12.39
C MET A 1 25.08 -32.67 13.03
N ILE A 2 25.59 -33.29 14.09
CA ILE A 2 26.75 -32.85 14.90
C ILE A 2 27.93 -33.81 14.67
N GLU A 3 29.13 -33.25 14.43
CA GLU A 3 30.48 -33.70 14.87
C GLU A 3 31.49 -32.66 14.33
N LEU A 4 32.43 -32.04 15.05
CA LEU A 4 33.45 -32.56 15.96
C LEU A 4 34.01 -31.44 16.87
N PHE A 5 34.11 -31.69 18.19
CA PHE A 5 35.14 -31.11 19.05
C PHE A 5 35.61 -32.19 20.04
N VAL A 6 36.92 -32.50 20.04
CA VAL A 6 37.56 -33.43 20.96
C VAL A 6 38.60 -32.67 21.78
N GLY A 7 38.55 -32.75 23.12
CA GLY A 7 39.73 -32.37 23.93
C GLY A 7 39.62 -32.12 25.43
N ARG A 8 39.27 -33.15 26.23
CA ARG A 8 39.77 -33.46 27.60
C ARG A 8 39.67 -32.43 28.77
N GLY A 9 38.94 -32.85 29.82
CA GLY A 9 39.61 -33.29 31.06
C GLY A 9 38.99 -32.95 32.43
N ARG A 10 38.71 -34.04 33.20
CA ARG A 10 38.48 -34.19 34.67
C ARG A 10 37.05 -33.90 35.16
N ALA A 11 36.24 -34.79 35.77
CA ALA A 11 36.33 -36.03 36.56
C ALA A 11 35.66 -35.84 37.94
N GLY A 12 34.47 -36.44 38.10
CA GLY A 12 33.98 -37.03 39.36
C GLY A 12 32.91 -36.27 40.15
N LEU A 13 31.63 -36.69 40.09
CA LEU A 13 31.05 -37.67 41.03
C LEU A 13 29.57 -38.02 40.69
N LEU A 14 29.34 -39.33 40.53
CA LEU A 14 28.12 -40.15 40.68
C LEU A 14 27.04 -39.63 41.66
N LEU A 15 25.74 -39.96 41.60
CA LEU A 15 24.86 -40.70 40.68
C LEU A 15 23.45 -40.64 41.31
N ALA A 16 22.41 -40.22 40.58
CA ALA A 16 21.01 -40.52 40.89
C ALA A 16 20.21 -40.55 39.58
N LEU A 17 20.30 -41.69 38.88
CA LEU A 17 19.48 -42.00 37.71
C LEU A 17 18.02 -42.20 38.14
N GLY A 18 17.17 -41.22 37.82
CA GLY A 18 15.76 -41.46 37.56
C GLY A 18 15.60 -41.86 36.09
N PHE A 19 15.28 -43.13 35.83
CA PHE A 19 14.81 -43.60 34.53
C PHE A 19 13.48 -42.90 34.21
N VAL A 20 13.49 -41.92 33.29
CA VAL A 20 12.33 -41.60 32.48
C VAL A 20 12.60 -42.24 31.13
N GLY A 21 11.88 -43.32 30.84
CA GLY A 21 12.01 -44.08 29.61
C GLY A 21 11.60 -43.22 28.41
N CYS A 22 12.35 -43.38 27.31
CA CYS A 22 11.93 -42.98 25.98
C CYS A 22 10.52 -43.53 25.70
N PHE A 23 9.59 -42.64 25.34
CA PHE A 23 8.30 -43.01 24.77
C PHE A 23 8.53 -43.53 23.34
N ASP A 24 8.83 -44.82 23.24
CA ASP A 24 9.07 -45.54 21.98
C ASP A 24 7.81 -46.27 21.48
N ARG A 25 6.62 -45.70 21.73
CA ARG A 25 5.35 -46.14 21.15
C ARG A 25 4.64 -44.95 20.53
N ALA A 26 4.49 -44.98 19.20
CA ALA A 26 3.56 -44.11 18.49
C ALA A 26 2.18 -44.18 19.21
N PRO A 27 1.51 -43.04 19.46
CA PRO A 27 0.18 -43.04 20.04
C PRO A 27 -0.73 -43.98 19.23
N THR A 28 -1.55 -44.79 19.90
CA THR A 28 -2.63 -45.54 19.23
C THR A 28 -3.53 -44.51 18.53
N GLY A 29 -3.48 -44.50 17.19
CA GLY A 29 -3.81 -43.34 16.35
C GLY A 29 -5.23 -42.82 16.52
N LEU A 30 -5.34 -41.55 16.91
CA LEU A 30 -6.54 -40.74 16.83
C LEU A 30 -6.74 -40.34 15.35
N GLY A 31 -7.91 -40.61 14.76
CA GLY A 31 -8.22 -40.24 13.37
C GLY A 31 -7.37 -40.95 12.30
N PRO A 32 -7.73 -42.17 11.87
CA PRO A 32 -7.08 -42.81 10.73
C PRO A 32 -7.34 -42.02 9.44
N THR A 33 -6.36 -41.95 8.53
CA THR A 33 -6.57 -41.30 7.23
C THR A 33 -7.68 -42.01 6.43
N PRO A 34 -8.49 -41.28 5.62
CA PRO A 34 -9.54 -41.88 4.80
C PRO A 34 -9.05 -43.06 3.94
N SER A 35 -9.92 -44.06 3.78
CA SER A 35 -9.63 -45.22 2.92
C SER A 35 -9.77 -44.86 1.44
N GLY A 36 -8.98 -45.52 0.58
CA GLY A 36 -9.05 -45.35 -0.87
C GLY A 36 -7.79 -44.74 -1.46
N PRO A 37 -7.78 -44.48 -2.77
CA PRO A 37 -6.63 -43.98 -3.49
C PRO A 37 -6.66 -42.45 -3.67
N GLY A 38 -7.35 -41.65 -2.86
CA GLY A 38 -7.48 -40.21 -3.14
C GLY A 38 -6.17 -39.41 -3.16
N ALA A 39 -6.21 -38.20 -3.74
CA ALA A 39 -5.10 -37.24 -3.76
C ALA A 39 -4.53 -37.00 -2.34
N THR A 40 -3.21 -36.97 -2.21
CA THR A 40 -2.52 -36.93 -0.91
C THR A 40 -1.93 -35.55 -0.66
N VAL A 41 -2.10 -34.99 0.53
CA VAL A 41 -1.46 -33.71 0.92
C VAL A 41 0.07 -33.85 0.81
N ARG A 42 0.71 -32.93 0.09
CA ARG A 42 2.17 -32.87 -0.06
C ARG A 42 2.80 -32.46 1.27
N PHE A 43 3.81 -33.22 1.71
CA PHE A 43 4.50 -32.96 2.97
C PHE A 43 5.97 -33.44 2.94
N ASP A 44 6.87 -32.55 2.53
CA ASP A 44 8.32 -32.73 2.54
C ASP A 44 9.02 -31.60 3.32
N LEU A 45 9.31 -31.86 4.60
CA LEU A 45 10.08 -30.95 5.46
C LEU A 45 11.56 -30.80 5.03
N GLY A 46 12.08 -31.72 4.22
CA GLY A 46 13.47 -31.75 3.77
C GLY A 46 13.71 -31.05 2.44
N HIS A 47 12.66 -30.62 1.74
CA HIS A 47 12.78 -29.93 0.47
C HIS A 47 13.59 -28.63 0.61
N GLN A 48 14.42 -28.35 -0.40
CA GLN A 48 15.29 -27.17 -0.45
C GLN A 48 14.95 -26.33 -1.68
N PRO A 49 14.99 -24.99 -1.56
CA PRO A 49 15.53 -24.23 -0.42
C PRO A 49 14.54 -24.04 0.76
N LEU A 50 13.26 -24.37 0.58
CA LEU A 50 12.20 -24.24 1.59
C LEU A 50 11.29 -25.48 1.59
N PRO A 51 10.73 -25.92 2.74
CA PRO A 51 9.98 -27.18 2.86
C PRO A 51 8.66 -27.17 2.08
N GLU A 52 8.30 -28.25 1.37
CA GLU A 52 6.99 -28.39 0.71
C GLU A 52 5.97 -29.01 1.67
N ILE A 53 5.39 -28.17 2.52
CA ILE A 53 4.34 -28.54 3.46
C ILE A 53 3.19 -27.53 3.34
N PRO A 54 2.00 -27.81 3.90
CA PRO A 54 1.01 -26.78 4.11
C PRO A 54 1.62 -25.64 4.92
N LEU A 55 1.39 -24.39 4.51
CA LEU A 55 1.88 -23.19 5.18
C LEU A 55 0.70 -22.24 5.47
N PRO A 56 0.71 -21.51 6.59
CA PRO A 56 1.62 -21.61 7.73
C PRO A 56 1.48 -22.92 8.52
N ASN A 57 2.54 -23.36 9.22
CA ASN A 57 2.52 -24.61 9.99
C ASN A 57 3.56 -24.66 11.14
N ASP A 58 3.10 -24.97 12.36
CA ASP A 58 3.95 -25.09 13.55
C ASP A 58 5.04 -26.17 13.43
N THR A 59 4.91 -27.15 12.52
CA THR A 59 6.00 -28.11 12.27
C THR A 59 7.25 -27.45 11.67
N ALA A 60 7.11 -26.27 11.05
CA ALA A 60 8.19 -25.42 10.56
C ALA A 60 8.54 -24.30 11.55
N THR A 61 8.36 -24.54 12.86
CA THR A 61 8.79 -23.65 13.95
C THR A 61 9.74 -24.37 14.90
N TRP A 62 10.40 -23.61 15.76
CA TRP A 62 11.19 -24.14 16.87
C TRP A 62 10.78 -23.47 18.19
N PRO A 63 10.83 -24.20 19.32
CA PRO A 63 10.41 -23.67 20.62
C PRO A 63 11.44 -22.68 21.19
N ASP A 64 10.98 -21.49 21.54
CA ASP A 64 11.78 -20.44 22.16
C ASP A 64 11.05 -19.83 23.37
N PRO A 65 11.49 -20.10 24.61
CA PRO A 65 10.85 -19.53 25.80
C PRO A 65 11.04 -18.01 25.95
N THR A 66 11.89 -17.38 25.12
CA THR A 66 12.09 -15.93 25.09
C THR A 66 11.15 -15.22 24.11
N SER A 67 10.37 -15.94 23.29
CA SER A 67 9.28 -15.32 22.52
C SER A 67 7.97 -15.32 23.32
N ARG A 68 7.07 -14.39 23.00
CA ARG A 68 5.74 -14.25 23.63
C ARG A 68 4.81 -15.42 23.31
N THR A 69 4.98 -16.04 22.14
CA THR A 69 4.19 -17.22 21.71
C THR A 69 4.84 -18.54 22.14
N GLY A 70 6.10 -18.52 22.58
CA GLY A 70 6.90 -19.70 22.84
C GLY A 70 7.48 -20.37 21.58
N LEU A 71 7.27 -19.80 20.40
CA LEU A 71 7.73 -20.30 19.10
C LEU A 71 8.47 -19.22 18.31
N ARG A 72 9.33 -19.66 17.37
CA ARG A 72 9.84 -18.86 16.27
C ARG A 72 9.84 -19.64 14.97
N ILE A 73 9.72 -18.96 13.83
CA ILE A 73 9.76 -19.60 12.52
C ILE A 73 11.14 -20.25 12.29
N ASN A 74 11.15 -21.45 11.72
CA ASN A 74 12.36 -22.15 11.31
C ASN A 74 12.63 -21.89 9.82
N ALA A 75 13.28 -20.77 9.50
CA ALA A 75 13.67 -20.40 8.14
C ALA A 75 15.09 -20.90 7.81
N SER A 76 15.28 -21.44 6.60
CA SER A 76 16.60 -21.81 6.09
C SER A 76 17.46 -20.57 5.86
N LEU A 77 18.71 -20.53 6.33
CA LEU A 77 19.62 -19.41 6.05
C LEU A 77 20.36 -19.54 4.71
N VAL A 78 20.13 -20.62 3.96
CA VAL A 78 20.69 -20.80 2.62
C VAL A 78 19.81 -20.03 1.64
N ALA A 79 20.35 -19.00 1.00
CA ALA A 79 19.64 -18.22 -0.01
C ALA A 79 20.58 -17.86 -1.18
N PRO A 80 20.05 -17.72 -2.42
CA PRO A 80 20.80 -17.25 -3.58
C PRO A 80 21.34 -15.82 -3.44
N THR A 81 20.65 -14.95 -2.70
CA THR A 81 21.05 -13.55 -2.56
C THR A 81 21.23 -13.12 -1.11
N ARG A 82 22.02 -12.06 -0.91
CA ARG A 82 22.21 -11.42 0.39
C ARG A 82 20.89 -10.89 0.95
N MET A 83 20.13 -10.17 0.12
CA MET A 83 18.79 -9.67 0.44
C MET A 83 17.88 -10.78 0.97
N GLU A 84 17.81 -11.91 0.27
CA GLU A 84 17.00 -13.04 0.71
C GLU A 84 17.57 -13.68 1.99
N ALA A 85 18.89 -13.84 2.11
CA ALA A 85 19.51 -14.37 3.33
C ALA A 85 19.17 -13.51 4.57
N GLN A 86 19.17 -12.18 4.44
CA GLN A 86 18.77 -11.26 5.51
C GLN A 86 17.29 -11.34 5.81
N ALA A 87 16.42 -11.36 4.79
CA ALA A 87 15.00 -11.57 4.99
C ALA A 87 14.73 -12.88 5.74
N ARG A 88 15.36 -13.99 5.34
CA ARG A 88 15.23 -15.30 6.03
C ARG A 88 15.76 -15.27 7.47
N ALA A 89 16.84 -14.53 7.73
CA ALA A 89 17.32 -14.32 9.09
C ALA A 89 16.29 -13.58 9.96
N ARG A 90 15.61 -12.57 9.42
CA ARG A 90 14.52 -11.85 10.11
C ARG A 90 13.25 -12.69 10.24
N PHE A 91 12.88 -13.48 9.24
CA PHE A 91 11.82 -14.49 9.37
C PHE A 91 12.10 -15.43 10.54
N SER A 92 13.36 -15.86 10.74
CA SER A 92 13.71 -16.72 11.89
C SER A 92 13.55 -16.06 13.26
N GLN A 93 13.41 -14.73 13.29
CA GLN A 93 13.13 -13.94 14.49
C GLN A 93 11.62 -13.74 14.69
N MET A 94 10.77 -13.97 13.70
CA MET A 94 9.32 -13.83 13.89
C MET A 94 8.82 -14.81 14.93
N GLU A 95 7.98 -14.32 15.84
CA GLU A 95 7.43 -15.09 16.95
C GLU A 95 6.17 -15.89 16.54
N GLY A 96 5.91 -16.05 15.25
CA GLY A 96 4.74 -16.76 14.74
C GLY A 96 4.50 -16.44 13.28
N TRP A 97 3.37 -16.91 12.75
CA TRP A 97 2.94 -16.70 11.37
C TRP A 97 2.01 -15.50 11.22
N GLY A 98 1.69 -15.15 9.98
CA GLY A 98 0.73 -14.09 9.66
C GLY A 98 -0.69 -14.37 10.16
N THR A 99 -1.44 -13.29 10.32
CA THR A 99 -2.84 -13.15 10.72
C THR A 99 -3.75 -12.89 9.52
N PHE A 100 -3.23 -12.42 8.39
CA PHE A 100 -3.99 -12.14 7.17
C PHE A 100 -3.34 -12.76 5.92
N ALA A 101 -2.10 -13.24 6.03
CA ALA A 101 -1.42 -14.00 4.98
C ALA A 101 -2.25 -15.21 4.48
N PRO A 102 -2.17 -15.53 3.17
CA PRO A 102 -2.83 -16.71 2.61
C PRO A 102 -2.30 -18.00 3.24
N LEU A 103 -3.18 -19.00 3.37
CA LEU A 103 -2.81 -20.37 3.73
C LEU A 103 -2.77 -21.23 2.47
N THR A 104 -1.76 -22.07 2.33
CA THR A 104 -1.58 -22.91 1.14
C THR A 104 -1.44 -24.38 1.48
N VAL A 105 -1.98 -25.25 0.62
CA VAL A 105 -1.84 -26.71 0.72
C VAL A 105 -1.85 -27.34 -0.67
N ALA A 106 -0.78 -28.07 -1.00
CA ALA A 106 -0.62 -28.77 -2.28
C ALA A 106 -1.00 -30.25 -2.17
N PHE A 107 -1.38 -30.85 -3.30
CA PHE A 107 -1.83 -32.24 -3.37
C PHE A 107 -1.10 -33.01 -4.47
N ASP A 108 -0.66 -34.22 -4.14
CA ASP A 108 -0.08 -35.16 -5.10
C ASP A 108 -1.13 -36.18 -5.54
N LEU A 109 -1.29 -36.32 -6.85
CA LEU A 109 -2.11 -37.37 -7.43
C LEU A 109 -1.44 -38.75 -7.26
N PRO A 110 -2.21 -39.80 -6.99
CA PRO A 110 -1.68 -41.16 -6.88
C PRO A 110 -1.14 -41.70 -8.21
N GLU A 111 -0.09 -42.51 -8.12
CA GLU A 111 0.46 -43.19 -9.28
C GLU A 111 -0.36 -44.44 -9.66
N GLY A 112 -0.80 -44.50 -10.93
CA GLY A 112 -1.38 -45.67 -11.57
C GLY A 112 -2.87 -45.93 -11.27
N GLY A 113 -3.40 -47.05 -11.77
CA GLY A 113 -4.81 -47.41 -11.58
C GLY A 113 -5.76 -46.46 -12.31
N ALA A 114 -6.78 -45.93 -11.61
CA ALA A 114 -7.75 -45.01 -12.21
C ALA A 114 -7.15 -43.63 -12.56
N TYR A 115 -5.97 -43.30 -12.01
CA TYR A 115 -5.25 -42.04 -12.27
C TYR A 115 -4.30 -42.16 -13.46
N GLU A 116 -4.11 -43.36 -14.02
CA GLU A 116 -3.27 -43.55 -15.20
C GLU A 116 -3.88 -42.81 -16.41
N GLY A 117 -3.21 -41.73 -16.83
CA GLY A 117 -3.69 -40.87 -17.92
C GLY A 117 -4.68 -39.78 -17.49
N TYR A 118 -4.97 -39.63 -16.18
CA TYR A 118 -5.69 -38.45 -15.68
C TYR A 118 -4.81 -37.21 -15.83
N ARG A 119 -5.41 -36.10 -16.27
CA ARG A 119 -4.74 -34.83 -16.59
C ARG A 119 -5.53 -33.61 -16.09
N GLY A 120 -6.54 -33.83 -15.25
CA GLY A 120 -7.28 -32.75 -14.60
C GLY A 120 -6.59 -32.29 -13.31
N PRO A 121 -7.16 -31.27 -12.64
CA PRO A 121 -6.64 -30.79 -11.36
C PRO A 121 -6.69 -31.89 -10.28
N ALA A 122 -5.81 -31.81 -9.29
CA ALA A 122 -5.82 -32.75 -8.16
C ALA A 122 -7.16 -32.76 -7.40
N LEU A 123 -7.88 -31.64 -7.37
CA LEU A 123 -9.15 -31.48 -6.64
C LEU A 123 -10.36 -31.31 -7.57
N ASP A 124 -11.54 -31.76 -7.12
CA ASP A 124 -12.82 -31.39 -7.75
C ASP A 124 -13.16 -29.93 -7.41
N LEU A 125 -12.74 -29.03 -8.28
CA LEU A 125 -12.95 -27.59 -8.12
C LEU A 125 -14.44 -27.22 -8.14
N ALA A 126 -15.29 -27.95 -8.88
CA ALA A 126 -16.72 -27.66 -8.92
C ALA A 126 -17.38 -28.00 -7.58
N ASN A 127 -16.98 -29.10 -6.93
CA ASN A 127 -17.43 -29.44 -5.59
C ASN A 127 -16.97 -28.40 -4.55
N LEU A 128 -15.74 -27.88 -4.64
CA LEU A 128 -15.28 -26.82 -3.73
C LEU A 128 -16.10 -25.54 -3.89
N ARG A 129 -16.31 -25.08 -5.13
CA ARG A 129 -17.11 -23.88 -5.41
C ARG A 129 -18.53 -23.99 -4.90
N ALA A 130 -19.19 -25.12 -5.14
CA ALA A 130 -20.57 -25.35 -4.69
C ALA A 130 -20.74 -25.36 -3.16
N ARG A 131 -19.65 -25.41 -2.40
CA ARG A 131 -19.63 -25.46 -0.93
C ARG A 131 -19.14 -24.20 -0.26
N HIS A 132 -18.52 -23.28 -1.00
CA HIS A 132 -17.83 -22.11 -0.44
C HIS A 132 -18.13 -20.79 -1.17
N GLN A 133 -18.74 -20.85 -2.36
CA GLN A 133 -19.04 -19.66 -3.17
C GLN A 133 -20.55 -19.41 -3.25
N GLY A 134 -20.95 -18.16 -3.04
CA GLY A 134 -22.33 -17.68 -3.27
C GLY A 134 -23.35 -18.10 -2.20
N ASP A 135 -22.91 -18.51 -1.01
CA ASP A 135 -23.77 -18.90 0.11
C ASP A 135 -23.72 -17.92 1.31
N ASP A 136 -23.10 -16.74 1.10
CA ASP A 136 -22.84 -15.74 2.14
C ASP A 136 -22.09 -16.34 3.34
N PHE A 137 -21.05 -17.12 3.06
CA PHE A 137 -20.11 -17.70 4.03
C PHE A 137 -20.80 -18.58 5.09
N ASP A 138 -21.69 -19.48 4.65
CA ASP A 138 -22.45 -20.37 5.52
C ASP A 138 -21.66 -21.65 5.90
N PHE A 139 -21.11 -21.67 7.11
CA PHE A 139 -20.20 -22.73 7.59
C PHE A 139 -20.76 -24.17 7.56
N ASP A 140 -22.07 -24.38 7.48
CA ASP A 140 -22.74 -25.68 7.65
C ASP A 140 -22.20 -26.79 6.72
N ASN A 141 -21.82 -26.41 5.50
CA ASN A 141 -21.48 -27.33 4.42
C ASN A 141 -20.05 -27.16 3.87
N ASP A 142 -19.24 -26.32 4.52
CA ASP A 142 -17.86 -26.03 4.12
C ASP A 142 -17.02 -27.30 4.02
N ALA A 143 -16.21 -27.39 2.98
CA ALA A 143 -15.27 -28.50 2.86
C ALA A 143 -14.03 -28.35 3.76
N ILE A 144 -13.71 -27.12 4.17
CA ILE A 144 -12.47 -26.74 4.85
C ILE A 144 -12.81 -25.70 5.92
N TYR A 145 -12.28 -25.88 7.12
CA TYR A 145 -12.47 -24.95 8.23
C TYR A 145 -11.12 -24.44 8.74
N LEU A 146 -11.03 -23.15 9.07
CA LEU A 146 -9.93 -22.59 9.85
C LEU A 146 -10.42 -22.34 11.29
N VAL A 147 -10.05 -23.18 12.24
CA VAL A 147 -10.61 -23.17 13.59
C VAL A 147 -9.67 -22.48 14.57
N ASP A 148 -10.17 -21.49 15.30
CA ASP A 148 -9.49 -20.92 16.47
C ASP A 148 -9.47 -21.99 17.59
N LEU A 149 -8.29 -22.47 17.95
CA LEU A 149 -8.14 -23.54 18.93
C LEU A 149 -8.37 -23.08 20.37
N GLU A 150 -8.46 -21.79 20.63
CA GLU A 150 -8.81 -21.25 21.94
C GLU A 150 -10.33 -21.20 22.12
N THR A 151 -11.03 -20.61 21.16
CA THR A 151 -12.48 -20.36 21.23
C THR A 151 -13.33 -21.51 20.70
N GLY A 152 -12.86 -22.22 19.68
CA GLY A 152 -13.63 -23.24 18.95
C GLY A 152 -14.36 -22.71 17.70
N THR A 153 -14.36 -21.40 17.48
CA THR A 153 -15.05 -20.74 16.37
C THR A 153 -14.27 -20.88 15.05
N PRO A 154 -14.88 -21.37 13.95
CA PRO A 154 -14.26 -21.33 12.64
C PRO A 154 -14.23 -19.91 12.08
N GLN A 155 -13.14 -19.58 11.40
CA GLN A 155 -12.86 -18.31 10.75
C GLN A 155 -13.36 -18.32 9.31
N VAL A 156 -13.89 -17.18 8.87
CA VAL A 156 -14.42 -17.01 7.51
C VAL A 156 -13.28 -17.02 6.50
N LEU A 157 -13.39 -17.86 5.48
CA LEU A 157 -12.43 -17.99 4.39
C LEU A 157 -13.06 -17.54 3.07
N ASP A 158 -12.30 -16.81 2.26
CA ASP A 158 -12.62 -16.61 0.85
C ASP A 158 -11.91 -17.69 0.01
N LEU A 159 -12.69 -18.43 -0.78
CA LEU A 159 -12.24 -19.41 -1.75
C LEU A 159 -12.74 -19.04 -3.15
N GLY A 160 -12.48 -17.79 -3.53
CA GLY A 160 -12.82 -17.24 -4.84
C GLY A 160 -14.27 -16.78 -4.94
N SER A 161 -14.84 -16.27 -3.84
CA SER A 161 -16.15 -15.62 -3.83
C SER A 161 -16.09 -14.16 -4.32
N GLY A 162 -14.90 -13.65 -4.66
CA GLY A 162 -14.71 -12.32 -5.27
C GLY A 162 -14.28 -11.22 -4.29
N SER A 163 -13.87 -11.57 -3.07
CA SER A 163 -13.40 -10.58 -2.08
C SER A 163 -11.93 -10.19 -2.25
N PHE A 164 -11.16 -10.99 -2.97
CA PHE A 164 -9.80 -10.71 -3.41
C PHE A 164 -9.73 -10.78 -4.93
N ASP A 165 -9.23 -9.72 -5.55
CA ASP A 165 -9.05 -9.63 -7.01
C ASP A 165 -7.55 -9.44 -7.33
N TYR A 166 -7.10 -10.08 -8.41
CA TYR A 166 -5.71 -10.07 -8.88
C TYR A 166 -5.56 -9.54 -10.31
N THR A 167 -6.58 -8.89 -10.83
CA THR A 167 -6.61 -8.36 -12.21
C THR A 167 -5.90 -7.00 -12.27
N LEU A 168 -5.10 -6.81 -13.32
CA LEU A 168 -4.34 -5.59 -13.56
C LEU A 168 -5.11 -4.58 -14.40
N GLU A 169 -5.01 -3.31 -14.00
CA GLU A 169 -5.51 -2.16 -14.76
C GLU A 169 -4.58 -1.80 -15.94
N ARG A 170 -3.27 -1.71 -15.68
CA ARG A 170 -2.22 -1.34 -16.66
C ARG A 170 -1.30 -2.51 -16.96
N LEU A 171 -0.90 -2.66 -18.23
CA LEU A 171 -0.07 -3.76 -18.73
C LEU A 171 1.35 -3.32 -19.14
N ASP A 172 1.54 -2.03 -19.41
CA ASP A 172 2.72 -1.45 -20.07
C ASP A 172 3.85 -1.04 -19.10
N ARG A 173 3.86 -1.57 -17.88
CA ARG A 173 4.74 -1.12 -16.78
C ARG A 173 5.90 -2.06 -16.45
N TYR A 174 6.08 -3.15 -17.21
CA TYR A 174 6.90 -4.30 -16.80
C TYR A 174 8.21 -4.51 -17.56
N TRP A 175 8.81 -3.40 -18.04
CA TRP A 175 10.13 -3.31 -18.69
C TRP A 175 10.24 -4.06 -20.04
N PRO A 176 11.28 -3.77 -20.84
CA PRO A 176 11.40 -4.33 -22.19
C PRO A 176 11.43 -5.86 -22.23
N ASN A 177 10.78 -6.42 -23.25
CA ASN A 177 10.73 -7.85 -23.55
C ASN A 177 10.06 -8.68 -22.44
N ASP A 178 9.02 -8.16 -21.80
CA ASP A 178 8.16 -8.94 -20.90
C ASP A 178 7.38 -10.00 -21.69
N PRO A 179 7.54 -11.31 -21.43
CA PRO A 179 6.87 -12.36 -22.21
C PRO A 179 5.34 -12.31 -22.11
N HIS A 180 4.85 -11.65 -21.05
CA HIS A 180 3.45 -11.52 -20.68
C HIS A 180 2.93 -10.07 -20.76
N GLU A 181 3.51 -9.24 -21.64
CA GLU A 181 3.11 -7.83 -21.82
C GLU A 181 1.61 -7.63 -22.15
N THR A 182 0.92 -8.68 -22.57
CA THR A 182 -0.52 -8.70 -22.91
C THR A 182 -1.43 -9.26 -21.82
N GLU A 183 -0.88 -9.67 -20.66
CA GLU A 183 -1.61 -10.39 -19.62
C GLU A 183 -1.95 -9.53 -18.41
N ARG A 184 -3.22 -9.57 -17.98
CA ARG A 184 -3.77 -8.83 -16.83
C ARG A 184 -3.53 -9.50 -15.46
N ASN A 185 -2.49 -10.31 -15.32
CA ASN A 185 -2.22 -10.99 -14.04
C ASN A 185 -0.71 -11.04 -13.76
N LEU A 186 -0.29 -10.85 -12.51
CA LEU A 186 1.12 -11.04 -12.10
C LEU A 186 1.40 -12.36 -11.41
N LEU A 187 0.36 -13.01 -10.88
CA LEU A 187 0.48 -14.14 -9.97
C LEU A 187 0.32 -15.47 -10.66
N PHE A 188 -0.64 -15.59 -11.57
CA PHE A 188 -1.07 -16.84 -12.16
C PHE A 188 -0.94 -16.77 -13.67
N GLU A 189 -0.53 -17.88 -14.27
CA GLU A 189 -0.40 -18.00 -15.71
C GLU A 189 -1.77 -17.96 -16.40
N THR A 190 -1.87 -17.23 -17.50
CA THR A 190 -3.09 -17.00 -18.29
C THR A 190 -2.95 -17.37 -19.76
N LEU A 191 -1.72 -17.67 -20.21
CA LEU A 191 -1.35 -18.15 -21.53
C LEU A 191 -1.24 -19.68 -21.57
N ASP A 192 -1.53 -20.24 -22.74
CA ASP A 192 -1.45 -21.68 -22.99
C ASP A 192 -0.26 -22.00 -23.88
N GLU A 193 0.63 -22.85 -23.37
CA GLU A 193 1.81 -23.33 -24.09
C GLU A 193 1.62 -24.77 -24.60
N THR A 194 0.49 -25.40 -24.27
CA THR A 194 0.23 -26.82 -24.53
C THR A 194 -0.56 -27.10 -25.82
N ASP A 195 -0.88 -26.08 -26.63
CA ASP A 195 -1.76 -26.18 -27.82
C ASP A 195 -3.12 -26.83 -27.48
N GLY A 196 -3.77 -26.32 -26.43
CA GLY A 196 -5.04 -26.83 -25.91
C GLY A 196 -4.90 -28.24 -25.31
N GLY A 197 -3.81 -28.48 -24.58
CA GLY A 197 -3.49 -29.76 -23.93
C GLY A 197 -3.04 -30.87 -24.88
N ARG A 198 -2.73 -30.56 -26.15
CA ARG A 198 -2.23 -31.55 -27.13
C ARG A 198 -0.77 -31.90 -26.91
N GLU A 199 0.02 -30.92 -26.49
CA GLU A 199 1.42 -31.08 -26.18
C GLU A 199 1.56 -31.52 -24.72
N THR A 200 2.17 -32.69 -24.52
CA THR A 200 2.31 -33.33 -23.20
C THR A 200 3.77 -33.58 -22.83
N ARG A 201 4.68 -33.18 -23.71
CA ARG A 201 6.12 -33.33 -23.53
C ARG A 201 6.76 -31.96 -23.64
N TYR A 202 7.48 -31.59 -22.59
CA TYR A 202 8.26 -30.36 -22.57
C TYR A 202 9.18 -30.24 -23.78
N ARG A 203 9.15 -29.06 -24.40
CA ARG A 203 10.00 -28.62 -25.52
C ARG A 203 10.32 -27.14 -25.32
N PRO A 204 11.61 -26.75 -25.25
CA PRO A 204 12.01 -25.36 -25.03
C PRO A 204 11.42 -24.39 -26.05
N GLU A 205 11.18 -24.82 -27.28
CA GLU A 205 10.59 -23.94 -28.31
C GLU A 205 9.11 -23.57 -28.09
N LEU A 206 8.44 -24.20 -27.12
CA LEU A 206 7.05 -23.90 -26.74
C LEU A 206 6.93 -23.09 -25.44
N ASP A 207 7.96 -23.14 -24.62
CA ASP A 207 8.09 -22.44 -23.33
C ASP A 207 8.44 -20.98 -23.63
N ARG A 208 7.44 -20.11 -23.51
CA ARG A 208 7.43 -18.70 -23.95
C ARG A 208 8.01 -17.80 -22.88
N ASP A 209 7.81 -18.11 -21.61
CA ASP A 209 8.27 -17.31 -20.48
C ASP A 209 9.62 -17.78 -19.91
N PHE A 210 10.11 -18.94 -20.37
CA PHE A 210 11.41 -19.51 -20.07
C PHE A 210 11.55 -19.98 -18.62
N ASP A 211 10.49 -20.49 -18.01
CA ASP A 211 10.51 -20.99 -16.63
C ASP A 211 10.83 -22.50 -16.52
N GLY A 212 10.80 -23.22 -17.64
CA GLY A 212 11.07 -24.67 -17.71
C GLY A 212 9.83 -25.57 -17.63
N VAL A 213 8.63 -24.99 -17.59
CA VAL A 213 7.32 -25.66 -17.58
C VAL A 213 6.64 -25.44 -18.94
N LEU A 214 5.60 -26.23 -19.25
CA LEU A 214 4.68 -25.88 -20.34
C LEU A 214 3.35 -25.55 -19.70
N ASP A 215 2.97 -24.30 -19.76
CA ASP A 215 1.89 -23.82 -18.94
C ASP A 215 0.49 -24.10 -19.48
N VAL A 216 -0.39 -24.32 -18.52
CA VAL A 216 -1.82 -24.42 -18.71
C VAL A 216 -2.46 -23.24 -17.96
N PRO A 217 -3.29 -22.42 -18.61
CA PRO A 217 -3.87 -21.25 -17.98
C PRO A 217 -4.59 -21.60 -16.68
N ASN A 218 -4.38 -20.78 -15.64
CA ASN A 218 -4.97 -20.92 -14.32
C ASN A 218 -6.43 -20.45 -14.29
N LEU A 219 -7.21 -20.95 -15.24
CA LEU A 219 -8.62 -20.65 -15.44
C LEU A 219 -9.48 -21.85 -15.01
N LEU A 220 -10.72 -21.59 -14.64
CA LEU A 220 -11.72 -22.61 -14.33
C LEU A 220 -11.86 -23.59 -15.50
N VAL A 221 -11.97 -23.03 -16.71
CA VAL A 221 -11.87 -23.75 -17.98
C VAL A 221 -10.56 -23.33 -18.65
N PRO A 222 -9.48 -24.16 -18.60
CA PRO A 222 -8.13 -23.74 -19.01
C PRO A 222 -8.02 -23.14 -20.41
N HIS A 223 -8.85 -23.61 -21.35
CA HIS A 223 -8.84 -23.14 -22.74
C HIS A 223 -10.19 -22.50 -23.12
N GLY A 224 -10.89 -21.94 -22.13
CA GLY A 224 -12.21 -21.32 -22.30
C GLY A 224 -12.15 -19.92 -22.90
N CYS A 225 -11.10 -19.18 -22.59
CA CYS A 225 -10.94 -17.79 -23.02
C CYS A 225 -10.16 -17.65 -24.34
N PRO A 226 -10.40 -16.58 -25.11
CA PRO A 226 -9.62 -16.27 -26.31
C PRO A 226 -8.12 -16.11 -26.00
N ALA A 227 -7.28 -16.66 -26.87
CA ALA A 227 -5.84 -16.38 -26.86
C ALA A 227 -5.58 -14.92 -27.32
N PRO A 228 -4.39 -14.36 -27.03
CA PRO A 228 -3.99 -13.06 -27.57
C PRO A 228 -4.14 -13.00 -29.10
N ASP A 229 -4.76 -11.93 -29.60
CA ASP A 229 -4.90 -11.64 -31.02
C ASP A 229 -3.62 -10.96 -31.55
N PRO A 230 -3.02 -11.48 -32.63
CA PRO A 230 -1.73 -11.01 -33.13
C PRO A 230 -1.75 -9.59 -33.72
N ILE A 231 -2.93 -9.00 -33.94
CA ILE A 231 -3.08 -7.62 -34.41
C ILE A 231 -3.60 -6.73 -33.29
N CYS A 232 -4.60 -7.21 -32.55
CA CYS A 232 -5.27 -6.39 -31.55
C CYS A 232 -4.53 -6.31 -30.22
N ASP A 233 -3.63 -7.24 -29.92
CA ASP A 233 -2.75 -7.15 -28.75
C ASP A 233 -1.35 -6.59 -29.09
N ASP A 234 -1.06 -6.33 -30.38
CA ASP A 234 0.17 -5.64 -30.81
C ASP A 234 -0.03 -4.12 -30.76
N THR A 235 0.55 -3.48 -29.73
CA THR A 235 0.52 -2.03 -29.53
C THR A 235 1.10 -1.22 -30.70
N THR A 236 1.93 -1.82 -31.53
CA THR A 236 2.54 -1.18 -32.71
C THR A 236 1.67 -1.29 -33.97
N ALA A 237 0.64 -2.14 -33.94
CA ALA A 237 -0.26 -2.33 -35.05
C ALA A 237 -1.10 -1.06 -35.31
N ALA A 238 -1.27 -0.70 -36.58
CA ALA A 238 -2.05 0.48 -36.98
C ALA A 238 -3.51 0.44 -36.50
N ASP A 239 -4.06 -0.76 -36.34
CA ASP A 239 -5.45 -1.00 -35.92
C ASP A 239 -5.61 -1.18 -34.40
N TYR A 240 -4.53 -1.12 -33.61
CA TYR A 240 -4.55 -1.35 -32.15
C TYR A 240 -5.60 -0.51 -31.41
N GLY A 241 -5.72 0.77 -31.79
CA GLY A 241 -6.68 1.72 -31.21
C GLY A 241 -8.09 1.66 -31.81
N SER A 242 -8.36 0.77 -32.77
CA SER A 242 -9.67 0.64 -33.40
C SER A 242 -10.72 0.07 -32.44
N GLU A 243 -11.99 0.45 -32.64
CA GLU A 243 -13.13 -0.06 -31.86
C GLU A 243 -13.20 -1.61 -31.90
N ALA A 244 -12.91 -2.20 -33.06
CA ALA A 244 -12.88 -3.65 -33.21
C ALA A 244 -11.79 -4.29 -32.35
N CYS A 245 -10.58 -3.74 -32.33
CA CYS A 245 -9.51 -4.28 -31.50
C CYS A 245 -9.73 -4.07 -30.01
N ARG A 246 -10.31 -2.92 -29.60
CA ARG A 246 -10.74 -2.72 -28.21
C ARG A 246 -11.77 -3.77 -27.80
N ALA A 247 -12.80 -4.01 -28.63
CA ALA A 247 -13.82 -5.01 -28.35
C ALA A 247 -13.25 -6.43 -28.22
N THR A 248 -12.31 -6.82 -29.08
CA THR A 248 -11.59 -8.10 -28.98
C THR A 248 -10.85 -8.23 -27.65
N ARG A 249 -10.11 -7.19 -27.24
CA ARG A 249 -9.41 -7.18 -25.96
C ARG A 249 -10.37 -7.24 -24.77
N HIS A 250 -11.46 -6.46 -24.79
CA HIS A 250 -12.47 -6.49 -23.72
C HIS A 250 -13.11 -7.88 -23.56
N GLU A 251 -13.44 -8.57 -24.66
CA GLU A 251 -13.99 -9.93 -24.61
C GLU A 251 -13.01 -10.90 -23.94
N ARG A 252 -11.73 -10.84 -24.33
CA ARG A 252 -10.67 -11.67 -23.76
C ARG A 252 -10.43 -11.36 -22.29
N ASP A 253 -10.22 -10.10 -21.96
CA ASP A 253 -9.85 -9.64 -20.62
C ASP A 253 -10.94 -9.93 -19.59
N ARG A 254 -12.23 -9.72 -19.94
CA ARG A 254 -13.36 -10.09 -19.08
C ARG A 254 -13.45 -11.59 -18.85
N CYS A 255 -13.25 -12.39 -19.90
CA CYS A 255 -13.25 -13.84 -19.76
C CYS A 255 -12.16 -14.29 -18.79
N ILE A 256 -10.94 -13.77 -18.94
CA ILE A 256 -9.82 -14.09 -18.04
C ILE A 256 -10.18 -13.69 -16.60
N ALA A 257 -10.68 -12.48 -16.37
CA ALA A 257 -11.07 -12.02 -15.04
C ALA A 257 -12.17 -12.90 -14.40
N ASP A 258 -13.20 -13.29 -15.17
CA ASP A 258 -14.34 -14.08 -14.70
C ASP A 258 -13.99 -15.55 -14.40
N ASP A 259 -13.04 -16.13 -15.17
CA ASP A 259 -12.65 -17.53 -15.06
C ASP A 259 -11.36 -17.75 -14.24
N LEU A 260 -10.65 -16.71 -13.82
CA LEU A 260 -9.40 -16.82 -13.05
C LEU A 260 -9.61 -17.58 -11.73
N LEU A 261 -8.80 -18.62 -11.50
CA LEU A 261 -8.80 -19.35 -10.23
C LEU A 261 -7.96 -18.62 -9.19
N THR A 262 -8.60 -17.79 -8.36
CA THR A 262 -7.93 -17.07 -7.27
C THR A 262 -7.68 -17.92 -6.01
N PHE A 263 -8.34 -19.08 -5.91
CA PHE A 263 -8.29 -19.99 -4.77
C PHE A 263 -7.57 -21.31 -5.07
N TYR A 264 -7.15 -21.55 -6.30
CA TYR A 264 -6.46 -22.77 -6.72
C TYR A 264 -5.43 -22.45 -7.79
N GLU A 265 -4.28 -23.07 -7.67
CA GLU A 265 -3.13 -22.90 -8.54
C GLU A 265 -2.86 -24.24 -9.23
N ARG A 266 -3.04 -24.27 -10.56
CA ARG A 266 -3.03 -25.50 -11.36
C ARG A 266 -1.65 -26.11 -11.55
N GLU A 267 -0.60 -25.31 -11.65
CA GLU A 267 0.74 -25.77 -12.00
C GLU A 267 1.31 -26.69 -10.92
N THR A 268 1.06 -26.37 -9.64
CA THR A 268 1.54 -27.14 -8.49
C THR A 268 0.44 -27.90 -7.74
N ASP A 269 -0.81 -27.83 -8.23
CA ASP A 269 -2.01 -28.36 -7.58
C ASP A 269 -2.17 -27.85 -6.13
N THR A 270 -2.01 -26.53 -5.97
CA THR A 270 -2.04 -25.85 -4.67
C THR A 270 -3.36 -25.14 -4.44
N LEU A 271 -4.03 -25.49 -3.35
CA LEU A 271 -5.18 -24.75 -2.84
C LEU A 271 -4.71 -23.55 -2.01
N ILE A 272 -5.34 -22.40 -2.21
CA ILE A 272 -5.06 -21.12 -1.54
C ILE A 272 -6.31 -20.73 -0.74
N LEU A 273 -6.18 -20.67 0.58
CA LEU A 273 -7.23 -20.23 1.49
C LEU A 273 -6.93 -18.79 1.94
N ARG A 274 -7.88 -17.87 1.76
CA ARG A 274 -7.70 -16.47 2.19
C ARG A 274 -8.57 -16.18 3.42
N PRO A 275 -8.00 -15.81 4.58
CA PRO A 275 -8.79 -15.28 5.68
C PRO A 275 -9.54 -14.03 5.21
N LEU A 276 -10.86 -13.98 5.39
CA LEU A 276 -11.64 -12.79 5.02
C LEU A 276 -11.45 -11.65 6.03
N LEU A 277 -11.10 -12.00 7.27
CA LEU A 277 -10.84 -11.11 8.39
C LEU A 277 -9.46 -11.44 9.00
N PRO A 278 -8.74 -10.45 9.56
CA PRO A 278 -7.48 -10.71 10.25
C PRO A 278 -7.71 -11.60 11.48
N LEU A 279 -6.91 -12.65 11.60
CA LEU A 279 -6.87 -13.55 12.74
C LEU A 279 -6.36 -12.80 14.00
N ARG A 280 -6.75 -13.26 15.18
CA ARG A 280 -6.19 -12.75 16.45
C ARG A 280 -4.69 -13.01 16.50
N GLU A 281 -3.92 -12.02 16.94
CA GLU A 281 -2.48 -12.15 17.18
C GLU A 281 -2.19 -13.14 18.32
N MET A 282 -0.97 -13.71 18.33
CA MET A 282 -0.48 -14.63 19.37
C MET A 282 -1.44 -15.79 19.71
N SER A 283 -2.23 -16.23 18.74
CA SER A 283 -3.32 -17.20 18.91
C SER A 283 -3.08 -18.43 18.05
N ARG A 284 -3.60 -19.58 18.49
CA ARG A 284 -3.36 -20.86 17.82
C ARG A 284 -4.58 -21.28 17.01
N TYR A 285 -4.35 -21.65 15.76
CA TYR A 285 -5.39 -22.08 14.82
C TYR A 285 -5.08 -23.46 14.26
N ALA A 286 -6.11 -24.14 13.76
CA ALA A 286 -5.97 -25.35 12.96
C ALA A 286 -6.76 -25.24 11.67
N VAL A 287 -6.14 -25.63 10.55
CA VAL A 287 -6.87 -25.87 9.31
C VAL A 287 -7.34 -27.32 9.31
N VAL A 288 -8.62 -27.52 9.05
CA VAL A 288 -9.31 -28.81 9.05
C VAL A 288 -9.83 -29.08 7.65
N ILE A 289 -9.20 -30.01 6.95
CA ILE A 289 -9.65 -30.53 5.66
C ILE A 289 -10.55 -31.72 5.93
N THR A 290 -11.79 -31.68 5.45
CA THR A 290 -12.79 -32.73 5.67
C THR A 290 -12.79 -33.77 4.53
N ASP A 291 -13.49 -34.87 4.71
CA ASP A 291 -13.76 -35.87 3.66
C ASP A 291 -14.69 -35.34 2.54
N ARG A 292 -15.21 -34.11 2.67
CA ARG A 292 -15.92 -33.37 1.62
C ARG A 292 -14.97 -32.78 0.57
N VAL A 293 -13.66 -32.67 0.87
CA VAL A 293 -12.65 -32.37 -0.15
C VAL A 293 -12.33 -33.66 -0.89
N ILE A 294 -12.73 -33.70 -2.15
CA ILE A 294 -12.56 -34.86 -3.03
C ILE A 294 -11.65 -34.49 -4.20
N ASP A 295 -10.93 -35.47 -4.71
CA ASP A 295 -10.13 -35.34 -5.92
C ASP A 295 -11.00 -35.32 -7.18
N GLY A 296 -10.38 -34.99 -8.31
CA GLY A 296 -11.07 -34.94 -9.59
C GLY A 296 -11.62 -36.27 -10.13
N LEU A 297 -11.45 -37.39 -9.41
CA LEU A 297 -12.09 -38.68 -9.66
C LEU A 297 -13.12 -39.07 -8.58
N GLY A 298 -13.42 -38.17 -7.64
CA GLY A 298 -14.44 -38.32 -6.61
C GLY A 298 -14.01 -39.08 -5.35
N ASN A 299 -12.70 -39.25 -5.11
CA ASN A 299 -12.19 -39.88 -3.89
C ASN A 299 -11.82 -38.81 -2.86
N ALA A 300 -12.13 -39.03 -1.59
CA ALA A 300 -11.71 -38.11 -0.52
C ALA A 300 -10.18 -38.00 -0.46
N VAL A 301 -9.68 -36.79 -0.22
CA VAL A 301 -8.25 -36.51 -0.06
C VAL A 301 -7.67 -37.24 1.15
N LYS A 302 -6.34 -37.37 1.17
CA LYS A 302 -5.61 -38.21 2.12
C LYS A 302 -4.50 -37.47 2.83
N SER A 303 -4.20 -37.97 4.03
CA SER A 303 -2.99 -37.58 4.75
C SER A 303 -1.80 -38.37 4.21
N PRO A 304 -0.60 -37.77 4.16
CA PRO A 304 0.65 -38.49 3.90
C PRO A 304 1.05 -39.43 5.07
N PHE A 305 0.37 -39.34 6.22
CA PHE A 305 0.61 -40.19 7.39
C PHE A 305 -0.47 -41.27 7.54
N GLY A 306 -0.22 -42.24 8.43
CA GLY A 306 -1.26 -43.22 8.82
C GLY A 306 -2.39 -42.62 9.66
N GLN A 307 -2.20 -41.40 10.18
CA GLN A 307 -3.19 -40.59 10.88
C GLN A 307 -3.48 -39.33 10.05
N ILE A 308 -4.51 -38.58 10.40
CA ILE A 308 -4.92 -37.35 9.70
C ILE A 308 -4.05 -36.11 10.02
N TYR A 309 -2.90 -36.26 10.69
CA TYR A 309 -2.06 -35.15 11.14
C TYR A 309 -0.59 -35.58 11.30
N HIS A 310 0.34 -34.62 11.31
CA HIS A 310 1.74 -34.90 11.64
C HIS A 310 1.90 -35.21 13.15
N PRO A 311 2.65 -36.25 13.58
CA PRO A 311 2.68 -36.70 14.97
C PRO A 311 3.00 -35.64 16.05
N SER A 312 3.73 -34.57 15.71
CA SER A 312 4.00 -33.46 16.64
C SER A 312 2.75 -32.63 17.00
N GLN A 313 1.69 -32.70 16.20
CA GLN A 313 0.44 -31.94 16.36
C GLN A 313 -0.70 -32.78 16.96
N ALA A 314 -0.40 -33.93 17.57
CA ALA A 314 -1.41 -34.84 18.14
C ALA A 314 -2.29 -34.17 19.22
N ALA A 315 -1.73 -33.22 19.99
CA ALA A 315 -2.48 -32.49 21.01
C ALA A 315 -3.53 -31.55 20.39
N ASP A 316 -3.20 -30.93 19.26
CA ASP A 316 -4.06 -30.01 18.51
C ASP A 316 -5.16 -30.77 17.80
N ALA A 317 -4.83 -31.90 17.17
CA ALA A 317 -5.84 -32.82 16.63
C ALA A 317 -6.86 -33.25 17.69
N ALA A 318 -6.39 -33.61 18.89
CA ALA A 318 -7.27 -33.96 20.00
C ALA A 318 -8.11 -32.76 20.48
N ARG A 319 -7.62 -31.51 20.34
CA ARG A 319 -8.39 -30.30 20.63
C ARG A 319 -9.48 -30.08 19.58
N VAL A 320 -9.17 -30.19 18.29
CA VAL A 320 -10.15 -30.12 17.20
C VAL A 320 -11.26 -31.15 17.41
N GLY A 321 -10.91 -32.39 17.73
CA GLY A 321 -11.92 -33.42 18.02
C GLY A 321 -12.87 -33.05 19.17
N ARG A 322 -12.37 -32.38 20.21
CA ARG A 322 -13.21 -31.87 21.31
C ARG A 322 -14.09 -30.69 20.89
N ILE A 323 -13.61 -29.83 20.00
CA ILE A 323 -14.38 -28.70 19.48
C ILE A 323 -15.53 -29.22 18.61
N LEU A 324 -15.25 -30.18 17.72
CA LEU A 324 -16.28 -30.80 16.88
C LEU A 324 -17.31 -31.59 17.71
N ASP A 325 -16.93 -32.11 18.88
CA ASP A 325 -17.84 -32.78 19.82
C ASP A 325 -18.60 -31.82 20.76
N ASP A 326 -18.32 -30.51 20.71
CA ASP A 326 -18.90 -29.52 21.61
C ASP A 326 -20.24 -28.97 21.07
N PRO A 327 -21.38 -29.22 21.75
CA PRO A 327 -22.69 -28.76 21.31
C PRO A 327 -22.82 -27.23 21.19
N GLU A 328 -21.96 -26.46 21.86
CA GLU A 328 -21.93 -25.00 21.72
C GLU A 328 -21.53 -24.55 20.30
N HIS A 329 -20.88 -25.43 19.52
CA HIS A 329 -20.41 -25.13 18.18
C HIS A 329 -21.15 -25.90 17.08
N ASP A 330 -22.18 -26.70 17.41
CA ASP A 330 -22.90 -27.56 16.44
C ASP A 330 -23.36 -26.79 15.20
N ALA A 331 -23.86 -25.56 15.39
CA ALA A 331 -24.37 -24.72 14.30
C ALA A 331 -23.33 -24.42 13.22
N TYR A 332 -22.04 -24.37 13.58
CA TYR A 332 -20.93 -24.05 12.69
C TYR A 332 -20.42 -25.24 11.88
N PHE A 333 -20.67 -26.47 12.31
CA PHE A 333 -20.02 -27.65 11.73
C PHE A 333 -20.99 -28.60 11.03
N GLY A 334 -22.27 -28.27 10.99
CA GLY A 334 -23.29 -29.05 10.27
C GLY A 334 -23.25 -30.54 10.60
N ASP A 335 -23.09 -31.39 9.59
CA ASP A 335 -23.03 -32.85 9.78
C ASP A 335 -21.73 -33.37 10.43
N LEU A 336 -20.69 -32.55 10.59
CA LEU A 336 -19.49 -32.91 11.35
C LEU A 336 -19.69 -32.78 12.86
N ALA A 337 -20.69 -32.00 13.30
CA ALA A 337 -20.97 -31.78 14.71
C ALA A 337 -21.26 -33.10 15.46
N GLY A 338 -20.60 -33.31 16.60
CA GLY A 338 -20.72 -34.51 17.42
C GLY A 338 -20.06 -35.78 16.84
N THR A 339 -19.27 -35.67 15.76
CA THR A 339 -18.61 -36.82 15.10
C THR A 339 -17.14 -36.99 15.46
N GLY A 340 -16.61 -36.13 16.34
CA GLY A 340 -15.19 -36.02 16.64
C GLY A 340 -14.38 -35.79 15.36
N LEU A 341 -13.38 -36.64 15.12
CA LEU A 341 -12.50 -36.54 13.95
C LEU A 341 -12.90 -37.47 12.79
N THR A 342 -14.11 -38.02 12.81
CA THR A 342 -14.52 -39.07 11.85
C THR A 342 -14.52 -38.58 10.42
N HIS A 343 -14.96 -37.34 10.19
CA HIS A 343 -15.05 -36.70 8.87
C HIS A 343 -13.82 -35.84 8.51
N VAL A 344 -12.75 -35.87 9.31
CA VAL A 344 -11.55 -35.11 9.03
C VAL A 344 -10.60 -35.96 8.17
N ALA A 345 -10.16 -35.43 7.04
CA ALA A 345 -9.23 -36.08 6.12
C ALA A 345 -7.76 -35.70 6.40
N PHE A 346 -7.53 -34.44 6.77
CA PHE A 346 -6.23 -33.93 7.20
C PHE A 346 -6.40 -32.68 8.07
N LEU A 347 -5.48 -32.45 9.01
CA LEU A 347 -5.39 -31.18 9.74
C LEU A 347 -3.95 -30.82 10.07
N TRP A 348 -3.70 -29.52 10.18
CA TRP A 348 -2.45 -28.97 10.74
C TRP A 348 -2.74 -27.70 11.56
N SER A 349 -1.82 -27.35 12.45
CA SER A 349 -1.94 -26.15 13.30
C SER A 349 -0.83 -25.13 13.03
N PHE A 350 -1.12 -23.86 13.31
CA PHE A 350 -0.14 -22.78 13.32
C PHE A 350 -0.47 -21.75 14.41
N THR A 351 0.55 -21.01 14.85
CA THR A 351 0.42 -19.93 15.83
C THR A 351 0.72 -18.58 15.19
N THR A 352 -0.17 -17.61 15.34
CA THR A 352 0.01 -16.24 14.79
C THR A 352 1.02 -15.45 15.62
N GLN A 353 1.73 -14.52 14.98
CA GLN A 353 2.68 -13.62 15.61
C GLN A 353 1.98 -12.46 16.34
N PRO A 354 2.70 -11.66 17.15
CA PRO A 354 2.28 -10.32 17.55
C PRO A 354 2.30 -9.37 16.36
N THR A 355 1.18 -8.70 16.08
CA THR A 355 1.04 -7.72 15.00
C THR A 355 0.73 -6.33 15.56
N VAL A 356 -0.14 -6.25 16.57
CA VAL A 356 -0.59 -5.00 17.19
C VAL A 356 0.16 -4.71 18.49
N ASP A 357 0.51 -5.76 19.26
CA ASP A 357 1.11 -5.63 20.59
C ASP A 357 2.43 -4.82 20.60
N ASP A 358 3.22 -4.88 19.52
CA ASP A 358 4.49 -4.16 19.43
C ASP A 358 4.30 -2.64 19.45
N LEU A 359 3.50 -2.11 18.52
CA LEU A 359 3.22 -0.67 18.46
C LEU A 359 2.45 -0.21 19.70
N ARG A 360 1.57 -1.05 20.26
CA ARG A 360 0.89 -0.78 21.53
C ARG A 360 1.89 -0.58 22.68
N ARG A 361 2.94 -1.41 22.77
CA ARG A 361 3.99 -1.28 23.79
C ARG A 361 4.87 -0.06 23.60
N LEU A 362 5.18 0.31 22.34
CA LEU A 362 5.95 1.52 22.04
C LEU A 362 5.15 2.77 22.42
N ARG A 363 3.87 2.82 22.04
CA ARG A 363 2.90 3.83 22.49
C ARG A 363 2.88 3.94 24.01
N ASP A 364 2.68 2.82 24.71
CA ASP A 364 2.62 2.78 26.18
C ASP A 364 3.94 3.27 26.81
N GLY A 365 5.08 3.01 26.16
CA GLY A 365 6.41 3.53 26.52
C GLY A 365 6.50 5.05 26.52
N LEU A 366 5.90 5.73 25.55
CA LEU A 366 5.79 7.21 25.52
C LEU A 366 5.05 7.74 26.78
N TYR A 367 4.17 6.93 27.37
CA TYR A 367 3.45 7.25 28.61
C TYR A 367 4.11 6.67 29.88
N GLY A 368 5.37 6.22 29.79
CA GLY A 368 6.17 5.77 30.92
C GLY A 368 5.82 4.37 31.41
N GLN A 369 5.13 3.57 30.59
CA GLN A 369 4.74 2.20 30.93
C GLN A 369 5.78 1.20 30.43
N ARG A 370 5.87 0.06 31.12
CA ARG A 370 6.78 -1.02 30.74
C ARG A 370 6.31 -1.69 29.44
N PRO A 371 7.24 -2.19 28.60
CA PRO A 371 8.68 -2.30 28.88
C PRO A 371 9.50 -1.06 28.49
N PHE A 372 9.04 -0.22 27.56
CA PHE A 372 9.75 0.96 27.05
C PHE A 372 9.56 2.23 27.91
N ALA A 373 9.42 2.10 29.23
CA ALA A 373 9.09 3.23 30.11
C ALA A 373 10.09 4.41 30.04
N GLY A 374 11.33 4.13 29.64
CA GLY A 374 12.38 5.14 29.46
C GLY A 374 12.13 6.09 28.27
N PHE A 375 11.19 5.81 27.37
CA PHE A 375 10.85 6.75 26.29
C PHE A 375 10.26 8.04 26.84
N ALA A 376 9.38 7.96 27.86
CA ALA A 376 8.73 9.15 28.42
C ALA A 376 9.72 10.20 28.95
N GLU A 377 10.87 9.75 29.49
CA GLU A 377 11.94 10.62 30.01
C GLU A 377 12.90 11.10 28.91
N ARG A 378 13.20 10.26 27.91
CA ARG A 378 14.15 10.59 26.83
C ARG A 378 13.53 11.44 25.72
N TYR A 379 12.25 11.28 25.48
CA TYR A 379 11.46 12.02 24.49
C TYR A 379 10.32 12.71 25.23
N PRO A 380 10.63 13.78 26.00
CA PRO A 380 9.61 14.56 26.66
C PRO A 380 8.66 15.19 25.64
N ALA A 381 7.46 15.57 26.09
CA ALA A 381 6.48 16.25 25.24
C ALA A 381 6.88 17.72 25.07
N GLU A 382 7.93 17.96 24.28
CA GLU A 382 8.53 19.26 24.02
C GLU A 382 8.50 19.58 22.52
N LEU A 383 8.31 20.86 22.20
CA LEU A 383 8.22 21.38 20.82
C LEU A 383 9.16 22.58 20.64
N GLU A 384 9.90 22.60 19.54
CA GLU A 384 10.76 23.72 19.13
C GLU A 384 10.16 24.46 17.93
N VAL A 385 9.63 25.66 18.16
CA VAL A 385 9.06 26.53 17.12
C VAL A 385 10.18 27.19 16.32
N GLN A 386 10.12 27.06 15.00
CA GLN A 386 11.09 27.62 14.09
C GLN A 386 10.79 29.09 13.82
N ARG A 387 11.84 29.86 13.54
CA ARG A 387 11.69 31.26 13.14
C ARG A 387 11.17 31.34 11.71
N MET A 388 10.14 32.14 11.48
CA MET A 388 9.47 32.27 10.19
C MET A 388 9.62 33.66 9.56
N VAL A 389 9.83 34.71 10.36
CA VAL A 389 9.89 36.11 9.90
C VAL A 389 11.32 36.64 9.83
N GLY A 390 11.69 37.21 8.69
CA GLY A 390 13.01 37.78 8.41
C GLY A 390 13.28 37.98 6.91
N LEU A 391 14.41 38.60 6.57
CA LEU A 391 14.79 38.85 5.17
C LEU A 391 15.73 37.78 4.61
N ARG A 392 16.30 36.92 5.45
CA ARG A 392 17.34 35.97 5.07
C ARG A 392 16.92 34.53 5.37
N ALA A 393 17.14 33.66 4.38
CA ALA A 393 17.25 32.22 4.57
C ALA A 393 18.71 31.83 4.90
N GLY A 394 18.99 30.57 5.19
CA GLY A 394 20.28 30.04 5.61
C GLY A 394 20.59 30.26 7.09
N LEU A 395 19.57 30.43 7.94
CA LEU A 395 19.75 30.64 9.38
C LEU A 395 20.47 29.46 10.05
N ALA A 396 20.18 28.25 9.58
CA ALA A 396 20.88 27.04 10.00
C ALA A 396 22.38 27.04 9.62
N ASP A 397 22.74 27.72 8.53
CA ASP A 397 24.11 27.88 8.03
C ASP A 397 24.85 29.06 8.68
N GLY A 398 24.25 29.69 9.71
CA GLY A 398 24.81 30.84 10.41
C GLY A 398 24.63 32.17 9.67
N VAL A 399 23.78 32.22 8.65
CA VAL A 399 23.29 33.51 8.12
C VAL A 399 22.41 34.15 9.18
N THR A 400 22.56 35.45 9.39
CA THR A 400 21.70 36.19 10.31
C THR A 400 21.18 37.43 9.63
N ASP A 401 19.96 37.83 9.98
CA ASP A 401 19.50 39.18 9.65
C ASP A 401 20.40 40.23 10.30
N GLU A 402 20.68 41.31 9.58
CA GLU A 402 21.46 42.44 10.10
C GLU A 402 20.69 43.15 11.22
N PRO A 403 21.39 43.82 12.17
CA PRO A 403 20.73 44.67 13.15
C PRO A 403 19.82 45.70 12.43
N SER A 404 18.56 45.83 12.86
CA SER A 404 17.51 46.65 12.23
C SER A 404 17.04 46.23 10.83
N TRP A 405 17.16 44.94 10.48
CA TRP A 405 16.66 44.36 9.23
C TRP A 405 15.22 44.78 8.87
N ALA A 406 14.31 44.81 9.85
CA ALA A 406 12.90 45.17 9.61
C ALA A 406 12.76 46.61 9.08
N ASP A 407 13.60 47.53 9.55
CA ASP A 407 13.58 48.95 9.20
C ASP A 407 14.44 49.33 7.98
N SER A 408 15.15 48.37 7.40
CA SER A 408 15.96 48.55 6.20
C SER A 408 15.11 48.96 4.98
N VAL A 409 15.74 49.34 3.86
CA VAL A 409 15.01 49.68 2.63
C VAL A 409 14.26 48.46 2.11
N GLU A 410 14.94 47.31 2.13
CA GLU A 410 14.42 46.00 1.77
C GLU A 410 13.31 45.57 2.73
N GLY A 411 13.53 45.72 4.04
CA GLY A 411 12.54 45.37 5.08
C GLY A 411 11.25 46.18 4.96
N LYS A 412 11.34 47.48 4.69
CA LYS A 412 10.16 48.32 4.45
C LYS A 412 9.44 47.97 3.15
N ALA A 413 10.18 47.58 2.11
CA ALA A 413 9.57 47.12 0.85
C ALA A 413 8.80 45.80 1.04
N ALA A 414 9.31 44.91 1.90
CA ALA A 414 8.71 43.62 2.25
C ALA A 414 7.66 43.69 3.38
N ALA A 415 7.32 44.90 3.86
CA ALA A 415 6.43 45.11 5.01
C ALA A 415 6.87 44.37 6.30
N CYS A 416 8.17 44.25 6.53
CA CYS A 416 8.73 43.64 7.75
C CYS A 416 8.38 44.36 9.06
N PRO A 417 8.31 45.71 9.14
CA PRO A 417 7.97 46.38 10.41
C PRO A 417 6.61 45.98 10.98
N GLN A 418 5.67 45.55 10.13
CA GLN A 418 4.35 45.09 10.54
C GLN A 418 4.34 43.64 11.06
N LYS A 419 5.42 42.87 10.78
CA LYS A 419 5.54 41.45 11.09
C LYS A 419 6.58 41.16 12.17
N ALA A 420 7.44 42.13 12.48
CA ALA A 420 8.57 41.94 13.38
C ALA A 420 8.18 41.80 14.88
N ASP A 421 6.92 42.05 15.23
CA ASP A 421 6.41 41.90 16.59
C ASP A 421 6.26 40.43 17.00
N ASN A 422 6.06 39.50 16.05
CA ASN A 422 6.05 38.06 16.28
C ASN A 422 6.87 37.35 15.20
N LEU A 423 7.99 36.72 15.58
CA LEU A 423 8.96 36.16 14.63
C LEU A 423 8.64 34.72 14.18
N TRP A 424 7.68 34.06 14.82
CA TRP A 424 7.49 32.62 14.77
C TRP A 424 6.26 32.17 13.96
N VAL A 425 5.36 33.10 13.66
CA VAL A 425 4.15 32.85 12.88
C VAL A 425 4.23 33.51 11.51
N ILE A 426 3.65 32.87 10.51
CA ILE A 426 3.34 33.50 9.23
C ILE A 426 1.87 33.89 9.27
N ASP A 427 1.57 35.18 9.31
CA ASP A 427 0.22 35.67 9.05
C ASP A 427 -0.17 35.41 7.59
N TYR A 428 -1.33 34.75 7.40
CA TYR A 428 -1.78 34.34 6.07
C TYR A 428 -2.11 35.56 5.18
N GLU A 429 -2.70 36.62 5.72
CA GLU A 429 -3.00 37.84 4.96
C GLU A 429 -1.72 38.43 4.37
N GLY A 430 -0.65 38.48 5.17
CA GLY A 430 0.69 38.90 4.75
C GLY A 430 1.44 37.92 3.83
N LEU A 431 0.98 36.67 3.67
CA LEU A 431 1.54 35.66 2.77
C LEU A 431 0.71 35.49 1.48
N ARG A 432 -0.54 35.95 1.44
CA ARG A 432 -1.51 35.70 0.36
C ARG A 432 -0.95 35.91 -1.06
N ASP A 433 -0.26 37.02 -1.31
CA ASP A 433 0.32 37.31 -2.63
C ASP A 433 1.51 36.39 -2.96
N ALA A 434 2.31 36.01 -1.96
CA ALA A 434 3.36 35.01 -2.13
C ALA A 434 2.75 33.62 -2.38
N MET A 435 1.64 33.26 -1.70
CA MET A 435 0.91 32.03 -1.96
C MET A 435 0.31 31.99 -3.36
N LYS A 436 -0.20 33.11 -3.91
CA LYS A 436 -0.65 33.17 -5.30
C LYS A 436 0.47 32.78 -6.28
N ALA A 437 1.71 33.20 -6.01
CA ALA A 437 2.86 32.82 -6.80
C ALA A 437 3.28 31.35 -6.56
N LEU A 438 3.35 30.93 -5.29
CA LEU A 438 3.78 29.58 -4.89
C LEU A 438 2.80 28.48 -5.27
N VAL A 439 1.49 28.72 -5.26
CA VAL A 439 0.48 27.76 -5.74
C VAL A 439 0.62 27.55 -7.24
N SER A 440 0.89 28.63 -8.00
CA SER A 440 1.10 28.57 -9.44
C SER A 440 2.40 27.91 -9.88
N GLU A 441 3.48 28.05 -9.11
CA GLU A 441 4.80 27.52 -9.47
C GLU A 441 5.13 26.21 -8.75
N GLY A 442 4.64 25.98 -7.53
CA GLY A 442 5.05 24.90 -6.62
C GLY A 442 4.13 23.68 -6.56
N PHE A 443 2.82 23.82 -6.79
CA PHE A 443 1.87 22.69 -6.82
C PHE A 443 1.39 22.34 -8.23
N GLY A 444 1.91 23.02 -9.26
CA GLY A 444 1.50 22.80 -10.66
C GLY A 444 0.04 23.23 -10.95
N LEU A 445 -0.64 23.87 -10.00
CA LEU A 445 -1.99 24.40 -10.16
C LEU A 445 -1.91 25.72 -10.92
N GLY A 446 -2.34 25.75 -12.18
CA GLY A 446 -2.38 26.99 -12.98
C GLY A 446 -3.29 28.06 -12.35
N GLN A 447 -3.43 29.24 -12.96
CA GLN A 447 -4.33 30.31 -12.47
C GLN A 447 -5.84 30.01 -12.69
N GLY A 448 -6.23 28.74 -12.70
CA GLY A 448 -7.58 28.26 -12.99
C GLY A 448 -8.54 28.32 -11.80
N PRO A 449 -9.82 27.96 -12.01
CA PRO A 449 -10.86 28.02 -10.97
C PRO A 449 -10.54 27.21 -9.70
N ASP A 450 -9.90 26.06 -9.86
CA ASP A 450 -9.39 25.19 -8.80
C ASP A 450 -8.37 25.91 -7.91
N ALA A 451 -7.34 26.53 -8.49
CA ALA A 451 -6.34 27.28 -7.72
C ALA A 451 -6.94 28.50 -7.02
N GLN A 452 -7.87 29.20 -7.67
CA GLN A 452 -8.55 30.35 -7.05
C GLN A 452 -9.44 29.91 -5.88
N GLU A 453 -10.12 28.78 -6.01
CA GLU A 453 -10.93 28.21 -4.94
C GLU A 453 -10.06 27.80 -3.74
N LEU A 454 -8.92 27.14 -3.97
CA LEU A 454 -7.95 26.84 -2.91
C LEU A 454 -7.54 28.10 -2.15
N LEU A 455 -7.10 29.13 -2.88
CA LEU A 455 -6.67 30.41 -2.30
C LEU A 455 -7.79 31.09 -1.51
N ARG A 456 -9.02 31.04 -1.99
CA ARG A 456 -10.19 31.60 -1.30
C ARG A 456 -10.50 30.83 -0.02
N GLN A 457 -10.42 29.51 -0.04
CA GLN A 457 -10.65 28.68 1.15
C GLN A 457 -9.58 28.92 2.22
N LEU A 458 -8.35 29.21 1.81
CA LEU A 458 -7.27 29.58 2.73
C LEU A 458 -7.51 30.94 3.43
N ASP A 459 -8.45 31.78 2.99
CA ASP A 459 -8.85 32.97 3.75
C ASP A 459 -9.48 32.63 5.12
N HIS A 460 -9.83 31.36 5.38
CA HIS A 460 -10.25 30.88 6.69
C HIS A 460 -9.07 30.59 7.65
N VAL A 461 -7.83 30.66 7.16
CA VAL A 461 -6.60 30.45 7.95
C VAL A 461 -6.10 31.77 8.52
N SER A 462 -5.81 31.83 9.82
CA SER A 462 -5.20 33.01 10.46
C SER A 462 -3.71 33.04 10.19
N HIS A 463 -3.00 31.99 10.61
CA HIS A 463 -1.55 31.92 10.57
C HIS A 463 -1.03 30.49 10.47
N LEU A 464 0.24 30.40 10.07
CA LEU A 464 0.97 29.15 9.90
C LEU A 464 2.15 29.11 10.87
N VAL A 465 2.46 27.93 11.39
CA VAL A 465 3.57 27.69 12.31
C VAL A 465 4.35 26.46 11.87
N VAL A 466 5.67 26.56 11.82
CA VAL A 466 6.56 25.40 11.64
C VAL A 466 7.32 25.14 12.93
N ALA A 467 7.35 23.89 13.36
CA ALA A 467 8.05 23.47 14.54
C ALA A 467 8.76 22.14 14.32
N THR A 468 9.56 21.72 15.29
CA THR A 468 10.19 20.39 15.32
C THR A 468 10.05 19.74 16.68
N PHE A 469 10.04 18.41 16.73
CA PHE A 469 10.08 17.65 17.99
C PHE A 469 11.00 16.43 17.89
N GLN A 470 11.42 15.92 19.05
CA GLN A 470 12.23 14.70 19.14
C GLN A 470 11.35 13.46 19.31
N THR A 471 11.65 12.41 18.55
CA THR A 471 10.94 11.12 18.58
C THR A 471 11.93 9.96 18.76
N PRO A 472 11.54 8.85 19.43
CA PRO A 472 12.32 7.62 19.39
C PRO A 472 12.43 7.10 17.96
N PHE A 473 13.67 6.80 17.52
CA PHE A 473 13.94 6.24 16.21
C PHE A 473 14.59 4.86 16.34
N LEU A 474 13.90 3.81 15.85
CA LEU A 474 14.26 2.41 16.11
C LEU A 474 14.82 1.65 14.90
N ILE A 475 14.82 2.25 13.70
CA ILE A 475 15.47 1.62 12.54
C ILE A 475 16.99 1.69 12.74
N GLU A 476 17.66 0.54 12.60
CA GLU A 476 19.11 0.44 12.78
C GLU A 476 19.89 1.43 11.90
N GLY A 477 20.95 2.03 12.46
CA GLY A 477 21.73 3.06 11.77
C GLY A 477 21.24 4.49 11.99
N GLY A 478 20.05 4.66 12.59
CA GLY A 478 19.48 5.97 12.88
C GLY A 478 18.90 6.67 11.65
N PRO A 479 18.40 7.90 11.79
CA PRO A 479 17.67 8.58 10.71
C PRO A 479 18.51 8.78 9.44
N GLU A 480 19.82 9.05 9.57
CA GLU A 480 20.75 9.21 8.44
C GLU A 480 21.21 7.89 7.79
N GLY A 481 20.75 6.74 8.30
CA GLY A 481 21.12 5.43 7.79
C GLY A 481 20.61 5.21 6.36
N ARG A 482 21.47 4.66 5.49
CA ARG A 482 21.15 4.31 4.08
C ARG A 482 21.16 2.81 3.81
N ASN A 483 21.10 2.00 4.87
CA ASN A 483 21.13 0.54 4.73
C ASN A 483 19.71 0.02 4.46
N PRO A 484 19.41 -0.53 3.28
CA PRO A 484 18.06 -1.00 2.97
C PRO A 484 17.64 -2.22 3.80
N ASP A 485 18.59 -2.93 4.42
CA ASP A 485 18.32 -4.08 5.31
C ASP A 485 18.02 -3.68 6.77
N ALA A 486 18.14 -2.38 7.08
CA ALA A 486 17.91 -1.88 8.42
C ALA A 486 16.44 -2.01 8.79
N ALA A 487 16.17 -2.51 9.98
CA ALA A 487 14.83 -2.70 10.52
C ALA A 487 14.85 -2.42 12.03
N PHE A 488 13.73 -2.56 12.72
CA PHE A 488 13.71 -2.53 14.18
C PHE A 488 14.47 -3.73 14.74
N ASP A 489 15.36 -3.47 15.69
CA ASP A 489 15.98 -4.47 16.55
C ASP A 489 15.59 -4.17 18.00
N ALA A 490 14.52 -4.82 18.46
CA ALA A 490 13.92 -4.58 19.78
C ALA A 490 13.36 -5.87 20.40
N ASP A 491 13.58 -6.03 21.70
CA ASP A 491 12.96 -7.04 22.54
C ASP A 491 11.75 -6.43 23.26
N PHE A 492 10.55 -6.79 22.78
CA PHE A 492 9.28 -6.29 23.31
C PHE A 492 8.84 -6.92 24.63
N GLN A 493 9.61 -7.88 25.18
CA GLN A 493 9.42 -8.38 26.55
C GLN A 493 10.27 -7.58 27.55
N THR A 494 11.52 -7.27 27.21
CA THR A 494 12.47 -6.62 28.13
C THR A 494 12.51 -5.10 27.97
N GLY A 495 12.23 -4.57 26.78
CA GLY A 495 12.35 -3.15 26.43
C GLY A 495 13.74 -2.75 25.97
N GLU A 496 14.64 -3.70 25.73
CA GLU A 496 15.94 -3.45 25.10
C GLU A 496 15.74 -3.23 23.59
N ALA A 497 16.30 -2.15 23.04
CA ALA A 497 16.23 -1.85 21.61
C ALA A 497 17.47 -1.08 21.12
N VAL A 498 17.80 -1.23 19.84
CA VAL A 498 18.70 -0.30 19.14
C VAL A 498 17.91 0.97 18.86
N GLU A 499 18.19 2.00 19.64
CA GLU A 499 17.39 3.23 19.68
C GLU A 499 18.28 4.46 19.52
N THR A 500 17.83 5.38 18.67
CA THR A 500 18.41 6.71 18.48
C THR A 500 17.29 7.77 18.57
N SER A 501 17.59 9.02 18.24
CA SER A 501 16.60 10.10 18.18
C SER A 501 16.53 10.63 16.77
N ASP A 502 15.32 11.00 16.34
CA ASP A 502 15.09 11.73 15.10
C ASP A 502 14.38 13.06 15.40
N THR A 503 14.57 14.04 14.52
CA THR A 503 13.95 15.37 14.60
C THR A 503 12.88 15.47 13.52
N VAL A 504 11.62 15.50 13.93
CA VAL A 504 10.47 15.51 13.03
C VAL A 504 9.95 16.93 12.87
N GLN A 505 9.76 17.38 11.63
CA GLN A 505 9.14 18.66 11.31
C GLN A 505 7.63 18.58 11.42
N VAL A 506 7.02 19.65 11.92
CA VAL A 506 5.59 19.82 12.10
C VAL A 506 5.17 21.10 11.41
N TRP A 507 4.12 21.03 10.61
CA TRP A 507 3.46 22.20 10.07
C TRP A 507 2.04 22.31 10.63
N MET A 508 1.74 23.44 11.24
CA MET A 508 0.45 23.71 11.89
C MET A 508 -0.22 24.87 11.16
N ILE A 509 -1.47 24.64 10.73
CA ILE A 509 -2.29 25.59 9.99
C ILE A 509 -3.48 25.96 10.87
N ILE A 510 -3.50 27.22 11.33
CA ILE A 510 -4.42 27.68 12.38
C ILE A 510 -5.64 28.39 11.77
N PRO A 511 -6.87 28.02 12.17
CA PRO A 511 -8.08 28.71 11.72
C PRO A 511 -8.22 30.13 12.28
N LYS A 512 -8.95 30.98 11.57
CA LYS A 512 -9.42 32.27 12.10
C LYS A 512 -10.50 32.06 13.15
N GLU A 513 -10.44 32.83 14.23
CA GLU A 513 -11.54 32.92 15.18
C GLU A 513 -12.78 33.56 14.53
N THR A 514 -13.94 32.97 14.81
CA THR A 514 -15.27 33.45 14.42
C THR A 514 -16.17 33.50 15.66
N GLU A 515 -17.44 33.92 15.52
CA GLU A 515 -18.39 33.84 16.64
C GLU A 515 -18.66 32.39 17.09
N GLU A 516 -18.46 31.42 16.20
CA GLU A 516 -18.76 30.00 16.41
C GLU A 516 -17.53 29.17 16.78
N HIS A 517 -16.35 29.56 16.28
CA HIS A 517 -15.10 28.84 16.46
C HIS A 517 -14.04 29.73 17.09
N GLN A 518 -13.46 29.29 18.20
CA GLN A 518 -12.53 30.07 19.02
C GLN A 518 -11.39 29.16 19.49
N GLN A 519 -10.22 29.75 19.75
CA GLN A 519 -9.07 29.01 20.27
C GLN A 519 -9.33 28.49 21.71
N PRO A 520 -8.78 27.32 22.09
CA PRO A 520 -8.00 26.40 21.26
C PRO A 520 -8.88 25.60 20.29
N PHE A 521 -8.44 25.51 19.03
CA PHE A 521 -9.11 24.70 18.01
C PHE A 521 -8.89 23.19 18.19
N ASP A 522 -9.90 22.41 17.75
CA ASP A 522 -9.77 20.96 17.59
C ASP A 522 -8.74 20.65 16.49
N VAL A 523 -8.07 19.50 16.60
CA VAL A 523 -6.90 19.16 15.79
C VAL A 523 -7.23 18.03 14.84
N ASN A 524 -6.85 18.21 13.59
CA ASN A 524 -6.80 17.17 12.59
C ASN A 524 -5.33 16.93 12.19
N VAL A 525 -4.82 15.72 12.43
CA VAL A 525 -3.48 15.29 12.02
C VAL A 525 -3.55 14.67 10.62
N PHE A 526 -2.84 15.25 9.66
CA PHE A 526 -2.80 14.83 8.28
C PHE A 526 -1.50 14.06 7.96
N GLY A 527 -1.62 12.87 7.39
CA GLY A 527 -0.53 12.15 6.75
C GLY A 527 -0.49 12.42 5.24
N HIS A 528 0.69 12.72 4.70
CA HIS A 528 0.88 13.00 3.27
C HIS A 528 1.02 11.73 2.42
N GLY A 529 0.84 11.85 1.11
CA GLY A 529 0.98 10.76 0.14
C GLY A 529 2.43 10.27 -0.04
N TYR A 530 2.61 9.15 -0.73
CA TYR A 530 3.94 8.63 -1.06
C TYR A 530 4.70 9.61 -1.96
N THR A 531 6.00 9.83 -1.73
CA THR A 531 6.85 10.89 -2.33
C THR A 531 6.47 12.33 -1.97
N GLY A 532 5.32 12.52 -1.30
CA GLY A 532 4.84 13.80 -0.78
C GLY A 532 5.64 14.28 0.43
N ASN A 533 5.13 15.32 1.08
CA ASN A 533 5.76 15.91 2.25
C ASN A 533 4.72 16.62 3.14
N PHE A 534 5.14 17.03 4.33
CA PHE A 534 4.31 17.70 5.32
C PHE A 534 3.64 19.02 4.89
N LEU A 535 3.90 19.55 3.69
CA LEU A 535 3.21 20.72 3.13
C LEU A 535 1.96 20.40 2.30
N GLU A 536 1.67 19.13 2.07
CA GLU A 536 0.43 18.69 1.40
C GLU A 536 -0.88 19.06 2.12
N PRO A 537 -0.97 19.12 3.48
CA PRO A 537 -2.23 19.44 4.16
C PRO A 537 -2.86 20.80 3.80
N ILE A 538 -2.09 21.72 3.20
CA ILE A 538 -2.60 23.03 2.75
C ILE A 538 -3.73 22.92 1.73
N LEU A 539 -3.74 21.83 0.94
CA LEU A 539 -4.74 21.58 -0.08
C LEU A 539 -6.16 21.41 0.52
N TYR A 540 -6.24 21.06 1.81
CA TYR A 540 -7.50 20.80 2.51
C TYR A 540 -7.74 21.77 3.67
N ALA A 541 -6.68 22.38 4.20
CA ALA A 541 -6.73 23.14 5.44
C ALA A 541 -7.72 24.31 5.44
N GLY A 542 -7.92 24.98 4.29
CA GLY A 542 -8.91 26.06 4.19
C GLY A 542 -10.35 25.59 4.47
N ASN A 543 -10.75 24.46 3.85
CA ASN A 543 -12.07 23.86 4.05
C ASN A 543 -12.26 23.30 5.47
N LEU A 544 -11.21 22.80 6.10
CA LEU A 544 -11.23 22.35 7.48
C LEU A 544 -11.27 23.53 8.48
N ALA A 545 -10.50 24.59 8.21
CA ALA A 545 -10.47 25.82 9.00
C ALA A 545 -11.83 26.54 8.99
N ALA A 546 -12.56 26.49 7.88
CA ALA A 546 -13.92 27.00 7.78
C ALA A 546 -14.89 26.32 8.79
N GLN A 547 -14.55 25.13 9.27
CA GLN A 547 -15.31 24.37 10.29
C GLN A 547 -14.66 24.43 11.68
N GLY A 548 -13.68 25.31 11.89
CA GLY A 548 -12.98 25.47 13.17
C GLY A 548 -12.00 24.35 13.51
N LEU A 549 -11.43 23.68 12.50
CA LEU A 549 -10.45 22.61 12.68
C LEU A 549 -9.05 23.07 12.25
N ALA A 550 -8.08 22.95 13.15
CA ALA A 550 -6.68 23.15 12.82
C ALA A 550 -6.12 21.90 12.12
N THR A 551 -5.32 22.09 11.08
CA THR A 551 -4.68 20.99 10.35
C THR A 551 -3.19 20.95 10.67
N VAL A 552 -2.69 19.76 11.02
CA VAL A 552 -1.30 19.55 11.41
C VAL A 552 -0.69 18.40 10.60
N GLY A 553 0.40 18.66 9.89
CA GLY A 553 1.13 17.65 9.11
C GLY A 553 2.56 17.44 9.60
N ILE A 554 3.08 16.22 9.43
CA ILE A 554 4.50 15.89 9.67
C ILE A 554 5.07 15.08 8.51
N ASN A 555 6.40 15.08 8.36
CA ASN A 555 7.06 14.21 7.38
C ASN A 555 7.11 12.77 7.90
N ALA A 556 6.66 11.82 7.08
CA ALA A 556 6.91 10.40 7.31
C ALA A 556 8.41 10.08 7.27
N MET A 557 8.78 8.88 7.73
CA MET A 557 10.18 8.42 7.72
C MET A 557 10.77 8.58 6.30
N GLY A 558 11.96 9.18 6.20
CA GLY A 558 12.66 9.35 4.93
C GLY A 558 12.06 10.39 3.98
N HIS A 559 11.03 11.16 4.35
CA HIS A 559 10.38 12.13 3.46
C HIS A 559 10.78 13.58 3.77
N GLY A 560 10.66 14.46 2.78
CA GLY A 560 10.88 15.89 2.91
C GLY A 560 10.65 16.64 1.60
N LEU A 561 10.60 17.97 1.67
CA LEU A 561 10.52 18.80 0.46
C LEU A 561 11.90 18.88 -0.20
N VAL A 562 12.02 18.35 -1.41
CA VAL A 562 13.23 18.39 -2.23
C VAL A 562 13.00 19.33 -3.42
N LEU A 563 13.85 20.34 -3.60
CA LEU A 563 13.71 21.37 -4.63
C LEU A 563 14.98 21.47 -5.46
N GLY A 564 14.84 21.52 -6.78
CA GLY A 564 15.96 21.76 -7.68
C GLY A 564 16.59 23.16 -7.50
N PRO A 565 17.75 23.42 -8.14
CA PRO A 565 18.48 24.69 -7.94
C PRO A 565 17.70 25.94 -8.35
N ALA A 566 16.87 25.85 -9.39
CA ALA A 566 16.07 26.98 -9.88
C ALA A 566 14.88 27.25 -8.96
N GLU A 567 14.17 26.20 -8.56
CA GLU A 567 13.05 26.23 -7.61
C GLU A 567 13.51 26.77 -6.25
N THR A 568 14.66 26.29 -5.77
CA THR A 568 15.30 26.77 -4.53
C THR A 568 15.55 28.28 -4.58
N LEU A 569 16.10 28.79 -5.68
CA LEU A 569 16.38 30.22 -5.82
C LEU A 569 15.08 31.04 -5.89
N GLY A 570 14.09 30.55 -6.63
CA GLY A 570 12.77 31.16 -6.74
C GLY A 570 12.04 31.25 -5.40
N ALA A 571 11.92 30.11 -4.70
CA ALA A 571 11.27 30.03 -3.39
C ALA A 571 11.94 30.93 -2.35
N LYS A 572 13.28 30.93 -2.27
CA LYS A 572 14.04 31.85 -1.40
C LYS A 572 13.72 33.31 -1.69
N ALA A 573 13.70 33.69 -2.96
CA ALA A 573 13.43 35.07 -3.38
C ALA A 573 11.99 35.50 -3.05
N THR A 574 11.01 34.64 -3.34
CA THR A 574 9.59 34.89 -3.08
C THR A 574 9.32 35.07 -1.59
N LEU A 575 9.81 34.16 -0.75
CA LEU A 575 9.62 34.22 0.70
C LEU A 575 10.36 35.41 1.32
N ALA A 576 11.61 35.68 0.93
CA ALA A 576 12.34 36.85 1.41
C ALA A 576 11.67 38.17 1.02
N GLY A 577 11.10 38.27 -0.19
CA GLY A 577 10.35 39.42 -0.67
C GLY A 577 9.07 39.69 0.14
N ALA A 578 8.50 38.67 0.78
CA ALA A 578 7.36 38.76 1.68
C ALA A 578 7.75 38.86 3.17
N CYS A 579 9.04 39.05 3.49
CA CYS A 579 9.56 39.05 4.86
C CYS A 579 9.46 37.71 5.61
N TYR A 580 9.43 36.61 4.86
CA TYR A 580 9.40 35.24 5.40
C TYR A 580 10.62 34.43 4.95
N GLY A 581 11.77 35.07 4.73
CA GLY A 581 13.01 34.39 4.31
C GLY A 581 13.38 33.17 5.18
N PRO A 582 13.33 33.27 6.51
CA PRO A 582 13.55 32.15 7.44
C PRO A 582 12.62 30.94 7.21
N ALA A 583 11.39 31.17 6.76
CA ALA A 583 10.44 30.11 6.48
C ALA A 583 10.97 29.12 5.45
N PHE A 584 11.82 29.54 4.51
CA PHE A 584 12.43 28.65 3.55
C PHE A 584 13.20 27.50 4.24
N ASP A 585 14.03 27.83 5.24
CA ASP A 585 14.83 26.83 5.95
C ASP A 585 13.95 25.89 6.77
N ALA A 586 12.90 26.43 7.40
CA ALA A 586 11.96 25.66 8.20
C ALA A 586 11.12 24.70 7.33
N LEU A 587 10.69 25.14 6.15
CA LEU A 587 9.86 24.37 5.22
C LEU A 587 10.65 23.35 4.40
N THR A 588 11.96 23.57 4.19
CA THR A 588 12.85 22.64 3.47
C THR A 588 13.64 21.73 4.40
N ALA A 589 13.56 21.93 5.72
CA ALA A 589 14.00 20.93 6.67
C ALA A 589 13.19 19.64 6.46
N GLY A 590 13.89 18.52 6.31
CA GLY A 590 13.25 17.25 5.99
C GLY A 590 14.07 16.06 6.46
N ARG A 591 13.54 14.87 6.16
CA ARG A 591 14.15 13.56 6.48
C ARG A 591 14.57 12.80 5.22
N ALA A 592 14.40 13.41 4.04
CA ALA A 592 14.85 12.87 2.77
C ALA A 592 16.37 12.74 2.75
N ARG A 593 16.86 11.65 2.16
CA ARG A 593 18.28 11.30 2.13
C ARG A 593 18.68 10.93 0.72
N ASP A 594 19.88 11.29 0.34
CA ASP A 594 20.50 10.88 -0.91
C ASP A 594 20.88 9.38 -0.82
N LEU A 595 20.01 8.50 -1.34
CA LEU A 595 20.15 7.04 -1.27
C LEU A 595 21.01 6.51 -2.42
N ASP A 596 21.02 7.18 -3.57
CA ASP A 596 21.72 6.76 -4.79
C ASP A 596 23.02 7.53 -5.07
N ARG A 597 23.36 8.56 -4.29
CA ARG A 597 24.58 9.38 -4.44
C ARG A 597 24.61 10.19 -5.74
N ASP A 598 23.46 10.62 -6.23
CA ASP A 598 23.31 11.59 -7.31
C ASP A 598 23.41 13.06 -6.82
N GLY A 599 23.54 13.25 -5.51
CA GLY A 599 23.72 14.55 -4.87
C GLY A 599 22.41 15.25 -4.48
N GLU A 600 21.26 14.66 -4.82
CA GLU A 600 19.93 15.12 -4.46
C GLU A 600 19.28 14.13 -3.46
N PRO A 601 18.54 14.60 -2.44
CA PRO A 601 17.84 13.69 -1.53
C PRO A 601 16.63 12.98 -2.18
N ASP A 602 16.46 11.69 -1.88
CA ASP A 602 15.33 10.88 -2.32
C ASP A 602 14.18 10.90 -1.30
N SER A 603 13.18 11.76 -1.50
CA SER A 603 12.02 11.81 -0.60
C SER A 603 11.21 10.51 -0.64
N GLY A 604 11.22 9.76 0.48
CA GLY A 604 10.53 8.49 0.63
C GLY A 604 11.14 7.34 -0.17
N GLY A 605 12.35 7.49 -0.70
CA GLY A 605 12.93 6.55 -1.68
C GLY A 605 13.05 5.10 -1.20
N ASP A 606 13.23 4.87 0.10
CA ASP A 606 13.31 3.54 0.72
C ASP A 606 12.06 3.13 1.52
N PHE A 607 10.99 3.94 1.51
CA PHE A 607 9.78 3.66 2.30
C PHE A 607 9.07 2.38 1.83
N TRP A 608 8.79 2.30 0.53
CA TRP A 608 8.23 1.12 -0.13
C TRP A 608 9.32 0.40 -0.91
N SER A 609 9.61 -0.85 -0.57
CA SER A 609 10.57 -1.68 -1.28
C SER A 609 10.32 -3.17 -1.02
N SER A 610 11.04 -4.02 -1.76
CA SER A 610 11.05 -5.46 -1.46
C SER A 610 11.86 -5.86 -0.21
N TYR A 611 12.47 -4.89 0.50
CA TYR A 611 13.09 -5.14 1.82
C TYR A 611 12.00 -5.16 2.90
N LEU A 612 11.27 -6.28 2.95
CA LEU A 612 10.03 -6.47 3.71
C LEU A 612 10.03 -5.87 5.13
N PHE A 613 11.08 -6.16 5.91
CA PHE A 613 11.18 -5.73 7.31
C PHE A 613 11.47 -4.23 7.43
N HIS A 614 12.21 -3.64 6.48
CA HIS A 614 12.43 -2.20 6.41
C HIS A 614 11.12 -1.47 6.10
N THR A 615 10.38 -1.90 5.07
CA THR A 615 9.09 -1.32 4.70
C THR A 615 8.07 -1.40 5.84
N ARG A 616 7.97 -2.56 6.51
CA ARG A 616 7.15 -2.71 7.73
C ARG A 616 7.50 -1.68 8.79
N ASP A 617 8.79 -1.50 9.05
CA ASP A 617 9.28 -0.68 10.15
C ASP A 617 9.32 0.82 9.80
N ALA A 618 9.37 1.18 8.51
CA ALA A 618 9.15 2.53 7.99
C ALA A 618 7.73 3.03 8.33
N VAL A 619 6.72 2.18 8.10
CA VAL A 619 5.33 2.45 8.50
C VAL A 619 5.22 2.60 10.01
N ARG A 620 5.76 1.63 10.77
CA ARG A 620 5.71 1.63 12.25
C ARG A 620 6.42 2.84 12.86
N GLN A 621 7.55 3.27 12.30
CA GLN A 621 8.27 4.45 12.74
C GLN A 621 7.43 5.72 12.52
N SER A 622 6.80 5.84 11.35
CA SER A 622 5.96 7.01 11.03
C SER A 622 4.70 7.08 11.89
N VAL A 623 4.09 5.94 12.23
CA VAL A 623 2.99 5.87 13.21
C VAL A 623 3.48 6.30 14.61
N LEU A 624 4.66 5.87 15.04
CA LEU A 624 5.23 6.26 16.33
C LEU A 624 5.48 7.78 16.41
N ASP A 625 5.89 8.39 15.30
CA ASP A 625 6.06 9.83 15.17
C ASP A 625 4.72 10.57 15.34
N HIS A 626 3.64 10.08 14.71
CA HIS A 626 2.27 10.62 14.93
C HIS A 626 1.79 10.49 16.38
N LEU A 627 2.05 9.35 17.05
CA LEU A 627 1.68 9.16 18.46
C LEU A 627 2.39 10.16 19.38
N GLN A 628 3.67 10.41 19.13
CA GLN A 628 4.44 11.39 19.89
C GLN A 628 3.93 12.81 19.61
N LEU A 629 3.57 13.14 18.37
CA LEU A 629 2.95 14.42 18.02
C LEU A 629 1.64 14.65 18.80
N VAL A 630 0.71 13.69 18.78
CA VAL A 630 -0.57 13.82 19.53
C VAL A 630 -0.30 13.97 21.02
N ARG A 631 0.68 13.23 21.58
CA ARG A 631 1.10 13.40 22.97
C ARG A 631 1.59 14.82 23.27
N ILE A 632 2.35 15.44 22.37
CA ILE A 632 2.82 16.83 22.49
C ILE A 632 1.66 17.81 22.40
N LEU A 633 0.81 17.72 21.38
CA LEU A 633 -0.31 18.65 21.19
C LEU A 633 -1.32 18.62 22.35
N ARG A 634 -1.34 17.55 23.14
CA ARG A 634 -2.18 17.43 24.34
C ARG A 634 -1.65 18.17 25.56
N THR A 635 -0.38 18.52 25.61
CA THR A 635 0.21 19.31 26.70
C THR A 635 0.02 20.82 26.50
N PHE A 636 -0.49 21.25 25.35
CA PHE A 636 -0.76 22.66 25.09
C PHE A 636 -1.70 23.27 26.14
N GLY A 637 -1.38 24.48 26.57
CA GLY A 637 -1.98 25.17 27.71
C GLY A 637 -1.31 24.92 29.07
N GLU A 638 -0.32 24.03 29.14
CA GLU A 638 0.55 23.88 30.31
C GLU A 638 1.75 24.85 30.24
N PRO A 639 2.30 25.31 31.39
CA PRO A 639 3.52 26.12 31.39
C PRO A 639 4.77 25.31 31.00
N GLY A 640 5.60 25.85 30.10
CA GLY A 640 6.80 25.17 29.59
C GLY A 640 6.51 24.21 28.44
N GLY A 641 7.50 23.42 28.00
CA GLY A 641 7.32 22.44 26.91
C GLY A 641 7.37 23.04 25.49
N MET A 642 7.56 24.35 25.37
CA MET A 642 7.69 25.05 24.10
C MET A 642 8.92 25.97 24.13
N THR A 643 9.80 25.82 23.14
CA THR A 643 10.98 26.67 22.93
C THR A 643 10.98 27.25 21.53
N CYS A 644 11.61 28.41 21.36
CA CYS A 644 11.61 29.17 20.13
C CYS A 644 13.03 29.36 19.65
N ARG A 645 13.22 29.25 18.33
CA ARG A 645 14.47 29.62 17.69
C ARG A 645 14.54 31.15 17.51
N ASP A 646 15.57 31.75 18.11
CA ASP A 646 15.96 33.15 17.95
C ASP A 646 17.47 33.22 17.71
N ASP A 647 17.87 33.39 16.44
CA ASP A 647 19.29 33.41 16.07
C ASP A 647 20.05 34.65 16.57
N ALA A 648 19.35 35.66 17.11
CA ALA A 648 19.98 36.79 17.80
C ALA A 648 20.35 36.46 19.26
N ALA A 649 19.80 35.38 19.84
CA ALA A 649 20.04 34.94 21.20
C ALA A 649 21.26 34.01 21.33
N SER A 650 21.77 33.86 22.56
CA SER A 650 22.85 32.91 22.87
C SER A 650 22.54 32.17 24.18
N PRO A 651 22.11 30.89 24.14
CA PRO A 651 21.92 30.03 22.95
C PRO A 651 20.75 30.48 22.05
N ALA A 652 20.75 30.01 20.80
CA ALA A 652 19.74 30.38 19.79
C ALA A 652 18.36 29.72 20.02
N VAL A 653 18.25 28.76 20.93
CA VAL A 653 16.97 28.18 21.37
C VAL A 653 16.68 28.72 22.77
N VAL A 654 15.57 29.44 22.91
CA VAL A 654 15.15 30.13 24.13
C VAL A 654 13.73 29.71 24.51
N PRO A 655 13.30 29.91 25.77
CA PRO A 655 11.88 29.84 26.09
C PRO A 655 11.08 30.76 25.16
N CYS A 656 10.00 30.27 24.57
CA CYS A 656 9.16 31.08 23.68
C CYS A 656 8.50 32.25 24.43
N ASP A 657 8.57 33.43 23.83
CA ASP A 657 7.97 34.69 24.32
C ASP A 657 7.36 35.45 23.12
N PRO A 658 6.29 34.90 22.49
CA PRO A 658 5.59 35.49 21.34
C PRO A 658 5.03 36.90 21.56
N ASP A 659 4.68 37.27 22.79
CA ASP A 659 4.14 38.60 23.13
C ASP A 659 5.23 39.61 23.56
N GLY A 660 6.46 39.13 23.78
CA GLY A 660 7.63 39.94 24.11
C GLY A 660 7.58 40.56 25.51
N ASP A 661 6.84 39.95 26.43
CA ASP A 661 6.66 40.48 27.79
C ASP A 661 7.84 40.16 28.74
N GLY A 662 8.75 39.29 28.29
CA GLY A 662 9.93 38.83 29.03
C GLY A 662 9.71 37.56 29.84
N SER A 663 8.58 36.89 29.70
CA SER A 663 8.19 35.65 30.38
C SER A 663 7.84 34.55 29.35
N PRO A 664 8.08 33.27 29.65
CA PRO A 664 7.67 32.21 28.75
C PRO A 664 6.14 32.08 28.63
N SER A 665 5.62 32.00 27.40
CA SER A 665 4.20 31.77 27.12
C SER A 665 3.76 30.32 27.40
N LEU A 666 2.44 30.08 27.36
CA LEU A 666 1.87 28.73 27.44
C LEU A 666 2.29 27.92 26.21
N ALA A 667 2.49 26.61 26.36
CA ALA A 667 2.70 25.76 25.18
C ALA A 667 1.50 25.85 24.23
N GLY A 668 1.79 26.09 22.95
CA GLY A 668 0.79 26.20 21.89
C GLY A 668 0.16 27.58 21.71
N ASP A 669 0.51 28.57 22.54
CA ASP A 669 0.13 29.98 22.38
C ASP A 669 1.18 30.63 21.47
N PHE A 670 0.95 30.57 20.16
CA PHE A 670 1.94 31.04 19.17
C PHE A 670 1.72 32.50 18.79
N ASP A 671 0.50 33.02 18.92
CA ASP A 671 0.16 34.40 18.63
C ASP A 671 0.32 35.36 19.84
N GLY A 672 0.53 34.82 21.04
CA GLY A 672 0.82 35.58 22.26
C GLY A 672 -0.43 36.16 22.93
N ASP A 673 -1.63 35.64 22.65
CA ASP A 673 -2.88 36.16 23.21
C ASP A 673 -3.19 35.65 24.63
N GLY A 674 -2.39 34.72 25.14
CA GLY A 674 -2.54 34.09 26.46
C GLY A 674 -3.38 32.81 26.46
N ARG A 675 -3.71 32.25 25.29
CA ARG A 675 -4.41 30.98 25.10
C ARG A 675 -3.66 30.12 24.07
N PRO A 676 -3.72 28.79 24.17
CA PRO A 676 -3.20 27.95 23.11
C PRO A 676 -4.07 28.08 21.86
N ASP A 677 -3.44 28.15 20.70
CA ASP A 677 -4.08 28.26 19.40
C ASP A 677 -4.87 26.99 19.05
N LEU A 678 -4.32 25.83 19.39
CA LEU A 678 -4.91 24.51 19.11
C LEU A 678 -4.66 23.51 20.24
N GLY A 679 -5.38 22.40 20.22
CA GLY A 679 -5.06 21.25 21.07
C GLY A 679 -5.32 21.48 22.57
N GLY A 680 -4.52 20.82 23.40
CA GLY A 680 -4.72 20.70 24.83
C GLY A 680 -5.72 19.60 25.24
N THR A 681 -5.84 19.36 26.54
CA THR A 681 -6.57 18.21 27.11
C THR A 681 -8.07 18.13 26.80
N LYS A 682 -8.68 19.20 26.29
CA LYS A 682 -10.12 19.28 25.96
C LYS A 682 -10.41 19.24 24.47
N ALA A 683 -9.39 19.42 23.63
CA ALA A 683 -9.55 19.34 22.19
C ALA A 683 -9.89 17.91 21.76
N ARG A 684 -10.59 17.80 20.64
CA ARG A 684 -10.76 16.57 19.89
C ARG A 684 -9.62 16.44 18.89
N TYR A 685 -9.12 15.22 18.77
CA TYR A 685 -8.06 14.87 17.83
C TYR A 685 -8.65 13.92 16.79
N GLY A 686 -8.50 14.29 15.52
CA GLY A 686 -8.75 13.43 14.37
C GLY A 686 -7.44 13.08 13.67
N THR A 687 -7.42 12.00 12.91
CA THR A 687 -6.33 11.70 11.97
C THR A 687 -6.88 11.28 10.62
N TRP A 688 -6.27 11.77 9.55
CA TRP A 688 -6.60 11.33 8.19
C TRP A 688 -5.41 11.55 7.27
N GLY A 689 -5.60 11.18 6.02
CA GLY A 689 -4.64 11.37 4.95
C GLY A 689 -5.06 10.50 3.78
N GLU A 690 -4.39 10.71 2.67
CA GLU A 690 -4.65 9.95 1.44
C GLU A 690 -3.44 9.09 1.09
N SER A 691 -3.66 7.94 0.43
CA SER A 691 -2.59 7.04 0.00
C SER A 691 -1.74 6.55 1.20
N LEU A 692 -0.42 6.86 1.24
CA LEU A 692 0.43 6.63 2.41
C LEU A 692 -0.17 7.21 3.70
N GLY A 693 -0.73 8.42 3.66
CA GLY A 693 -1.42 9.04 4.78
C GLY A 693 -2.65 8.25 5.24
N GLY A 694 -3.34 7.61 4.30
CA GLY A 694 -4.45 6.68 4.57
C GLY A 694 -3.98 5.43 5.31
N ILE A 695 -2.84 4.85 4.92
CA ILE A 695 -2.19 3.72 5.63
C ILE A 695 -1.84 4.12 7.07
N LEU A 696 -1.17 5.26 7.24
CA LEU A 696 -0.71 5.74 8.54
C LEU A 696 -1.89 6.08 9.47
N SER A 697 -2.92 6.75 8.96
CA SER A 697 -4.12 7.10 9.73
C SER A 697 -4.98 5.87 10.05
N GLY A 698 -5.00 4.87 9.17
CA GLY A 698 -5.64 3.57 9.41
C GLY A 698 -5.08 2.85 10.65
N ILE A 699 -3.76 2.91 10.86
CA ILE A 699 -3.09 2.33 12.03
C ILE A 699 -3.16 3.26 13.25
N GLY A 700 -2.69 4.50 13.09
CA GLY A 700 -2.58 5.48 14.17
C GLY A 700 -3.93 5.80 14.81
N GLY A 701 -4.99 5.84 13.99
CA GLY A 701 -6.35 6.11 14.44
C GLY A 701 -6.91 5.07 15.41
N ALA A 702 -6.60 3.78 15.25
CA ALA A 702 -6.99 2.73 16.20
C ALA A 702 -6.07 2.68 17.43
N LEU A 703 -4.80 3.05 17.24
CA LEU A 703 -3.75 2.86 18.23
C LEU A 703 -3.70 4.00 19.26
N ASP A 704 -3.93 5.24 18.87
CA ASP A 704 -3.85 6.40 19.76
C ASP A 704 -5.13 6.58 20.58
N PRO A 705 -5.10 6.38 21.91
CA PRO A 705 -6.29 6.48 22.77
C PRO A 705 -6.92 7.88 22.85
N HIS A 706 -6.26 8.90 22.30
CA HIS A 706 -6.72 10.28 22.32
C HIS A 706 -7.25 10.76 20.97
N VAL A 707 -7.07 9.96 19.92
CA VAL A 707 -7.74 10.17 18.64
C VAL A 707 -9.19 9.70 18.75
N ALA A 708 -10.12 10.58 18.42
CA ALA A 708 -11.55 10.32 18.49
C ALA A 708 -12.10 9.68 17.22
N ALA A 709 -11.54 10.05 16.07
CA ALA A 709 -12.00 9.68 14.75
C ALA A 709 -10.83 9.56 13.77
N ALA A 710 -10.96 8.68 12.78
CA ALA A 710 -10.02 8.57 11.67
C ALA A 710 -10.73 8.53 10.31
N VAL A 711 -10.06 9.05 9.28
CA VAL A 711 -10.48 8.90 7.88
C VAL A 711 -9.30 8.39 7.05
N PRO A 712 -9.08 7.06 6.96
CA PRO A 712 -8.12 6.51 6.02
C PRO A 712 -8.66 6.68 4.58
N GLY A 713 -8.16 7.69 3.87
CA GLY A 713 -8.47 7.97 2.47
C GLY A 713 -7.59 7.14 1.54
N SER A 714 -8.15 6.28 0.69
CA SER A 714 -7.39 5.40 -0.21
C SER A 714 -6.20 4.70 0.48
N GLY A 715 -6.39 4.26 1.73
CA GLY A 715 -5.31 3.73 2.57
C GLY A 715 -5.13 2.21 2.46
N GLY A 716 -6.23 1.48 2.28
CA GLY A 716 -6.20 0.02 2.12
C GLY A 716 -5.68 -0.77 3.33
N GLY A 717 -5.71 -2.09 3.21
CA GLY A 717 -5.12 -3.06 4.13
C GLY A 717 -4.78 -4.35 3.38
N GLY A 718 -3.68 -5.02 3.76
CA GLY A 718 -3.05 -6.06 2.95
C GLY A 718 -1.95 -5.48 2.05
N LEU A 719 -0.82 -5.09 2.65
CA LEU A 719 0.29 -4.41 1.97
C LEU A 719 0.87 -5.20 0.79
N THR A 720 0.82 -6.54 0.81
CA THR A 720 1.25 -7.35 -0.35
C THR A 720 0.26 -7.25 -1.49
N ASP A 721 -1.05 -7.23 -1.21
CA ASP A 721 -2.08 -7.09 -2.24
C ASP A 721 -2.00 -5.67 -2.87
N ILE A 722 -1.68 -4.64 -2.07
CA ILE A 722 -1.37 -3.29 -2.58
C ILE A 722 -0.15 -3.33 -3.51
N GLY A 723 0.99 -3.87 -3.04
CA GLY A 723 2.23 -3.88 -3.81
C GLY A 723 2.15 -4.65 -5.13
N LEU A 724 1.25 -5.62 -5.24
CA LEU A 724 1.05 -6.44 -6.44
C LEU A 724 0.21 -5.76 -7.54
N ARG A 725 -0.76 -4.96 -7.16
CA ARG A 725 -1.71 -4.34 -8.12
C ARG A 725 -1.51 -2.84 -8.28
N SER A 726 -0.73 -2.23 -7.40
CA SER A 726 -0.36 -0.83 -7.48
C SER A 726 0.31 -0.52 -8.83
N PHE A 727 -0.22 0.48 -9.54
CA PHE A 727 0.51 1.13 -10.63
C PHE A 727 1.17 2.46 -10.22
N GLN A 728 1.15 2.80 -8.93
CA GLN A 728 1.83 3.98 -8.39
C GLN A 728 3.32 3.96 -8.78
N GLY A 729 3.76 5.01 -9.45
CA GLY A 729 5.18 5.22 -9.76
C GLY A 729 6.01 5.17 -8.48
N GLY A 730 7.13 4.46 -8.54
CA GLY A 730 8.02 4.17 -7.44
C GLY A 730 7.74 2.87 -6.72
N VAL A 731 6.48 2.44 -6.60
CA VAL A 731 6.15 1.14 -6.01
C VAL A 731 6.48 0.01 -6.99
N ILE A 732 6.10 0.13 -8.27
CA ILE A 732 6.41 -0.89 -9.30
C ILE A 732 7.92 -1.12 -9.38
N GLU A 733 8.69 -0.04 -9.39
CA GLU A 733 10.14 -0.08 -9.52
C GLU A 733 10.80 -0.62 -8.24
N ALA A 734 10.52 -0.04 -7.07
CA ALA A 734 11.20 -0.44 -5.83
C ALA A 734 10.77 -1.83 -5.33
N VAL A 735 9.53 -2.25 -5.65
CA VAL A 735 8.98 -3.56 -5.27
C VAL A 735 9.17 -4.57 -6.40
N LEU A 736 8.41 -4.46 -7.51
CA LEU A 736 8.33 -5.51 -8.54
C LEU A 736 9.64 -5.70 -9.30
N LEU A 737 10.34 -4.64 -9.70
CA LEU A 737 11.64 -4.79 -10.39
C LEU A 737 12.68 -5.43 -9.49
N ARG A 738 12.62 -5.21 -8.17
CA ARG A 738 13.51 -5.87 -7.21
C ARG A 738 13.18 -7.35 -7.03
N LEU A 739 11.91 -7.73 -7.15
CA LEU A 739 11.48 -9.13 -7.13
C LEU A 739 11.95 -9.86 -8.40
N TRP A 740 11.76 -9.25 -9.58
CA TRP A 740 12.02 -9.91 -10.86
C TRP A 740 13.45 -9.76 -11.36
N GLY A 741 14.12 -8.70 -10.92
CA GLY A 741 15.45 -8.31 -11.36
C GLY A 741 16.55 -8.57 -10.34
N PRO A 742 17.76 -8.01 -10.57
CA PRO A 742 18.10 -7.19 -11.74
C PRO A 742 17.92 -7.96 -13.06
N LEU A 743 17.51 -7.26 -14.11
CA LEU A 743 17.26 -7.84 -15.43
C LEU A 743 18.46 -7.59 -16.35
N VAL A 744 18.87 -8.59 -17.11
CA VAL A 744 19.70 -8.42 -18.32
C VAL A 744 18.76 -8.38 -19.51
N THR A 745 18.71 -7.26 -20.24
CA THR A 745 17.90 -7.11 -21.45
C THR A 745 18.74 -6.79 -22.66
N ALA A 746 18.31 -7.28 -23.81
CA ALA A 746 18.82 -6.90 -25.12
C ALA A 746 17.72 -6.15 -25.87
N VAL A 747 18.01 -4.94 -26.33
CA VAL A 747 17.06 -4.09 -27.07
C VAL A 747 17.72 -3.52 -28.32
N PRO A 748 17.00 -3.36 -29.44
CA PRO A 748 17.53 -2.67 -30.62
C PRO A 748 18.00 -1.25 -30.24
N ALA A 749 19.24 -0.87 -30.58
CA ALA A 749 19.78 0.43 -30.18
C ALA A 749 18.98 1.60 -30.77
N ALA A 750 18.41 1.43 -31.97
CA ALA A 750 17.51 2.40 -32.59
C ALA A 750 16.23 2.70 -31.79
N SER A 751 15.83 1.83 -30.86
CA SER A 751 14.69 2.09 -29.95
C SER A 751 15.01 3.09 -28.85
N ARG A 752 16.28 3.49 -28.70
CA ARG A 752 16.77 4.38 -27.65
C ARG A 752 17.40 5.64 -28.23
N GLY A 753 17.31 6.75 -27.50
CA GLY A 753 18.02 7.98 -27.84
C GLY A 753 19.53 7.85 -27.67
N ALA A 754 20.32 8.54 -28.49
CA ALA A 754 21.77 8.57 -28.34
C ALA A 754 22.18 9.27 -27.03
N CYS A 755 23.17 8.73 -26.32
CA CYS A 755 23.68 9.37 -25.11
C CYS A 755 24.39 10.69 -25.43
N THR A 756 24.09 11.73 -24.66
CA THR A 756 24.71 13.06 -24.74
C THR A 756 25.40 13.42 -23.42
N ALA A 757 26.12 14.54 -23.39
CA ALA A 757 26.70 15.05 -22.14
C ALA A 757 25.61 15.52 -21.15
N GLN A 758 24.38 15.75 -21.64
CA GLN A 758 23.23 16.21 -20.86
C GLN A 758 22.26 15.09 -20.49
N SER A 759 22.47 13.86 -20.99
CA SER A 759 21.56 12.76 -20.66
C SER A 759 21.62 12.47 -19.15
N ASP A 760 20.49 12.16 -18.55
CA ASP A 760 20.42 11.82 -17.12
C ASP A 760 21.21 10.51 -16.83
N PRO A 761 21.92 10.34 -15.70
CA PRO A 761 22.37 9.04 -15.23
C PRO A 761 21.30 7.92 -15.30
N SER A 762 20.04 8.23 -15.04
CA SER A 762 18.88 7.33 -15.15
C SER A 762 18.34 7.20 -16.59
N SER A 763 18.85 7.99 -17.55
CA SER A 763 18.33 7.96 -18.92
C SER A 763 18.62 6.64 -19.62
N SER A 764 17.61 6.11 -20.31
CA SER A 764 17.73 4.86 -21.07
C SER A 764 18.49 5.01 -22.41
N CYS A 765 19.42 5.96 -22.52
CA CYS A 765 20.14 6.26 -23.76
C CYS A 765 21.06 5.10 -24.20
N THR A 766 21.60 5.16 -25.41
CA THR A 766 22.53 4.16 -25.95
C THR A 766 23.81 4.81 -26.49
N LEU A 767 24.95 4.14 -26.32
CA LEU A 767 26.22 4.45 -27.00
C LEU A 767 26.42 3.58 -28.25
N CYS A 768 25.56 2.58 -28.45
CA CYS A 768 25.59 1.70 -29.62
C CYS A 768 25.10 2.44 -30.87
N SER A 769 25.58 1.99 -32.03
CA SER A 769 25.06 2.51 -33.31
C SER A 769 23.63 2.02 -33.57
N GLU A 770 22.85 2.78 -34.34
CA GLU A 770 21.43 2.47 -34.61
C GLU A 770 21.21 1.05 -35.20
N SER A 771 22.20 0.46 -35.87
CA SER A 771 22.11 -0.89 -36.44
C SER A 771 22.43 -2.02 -35.45
N GLN A 772 22.88 -1.70 -34.24
CA GLN A 772 23.30 -2.67 -33.24
C GLN A 772 22.20 -2.98 -32.22
N VAL A 773 22.42 -4.01 -31.43
CA VAL A 773 21.63 -4.37 -30.25
C VAL A 773 22.39 -3.93 -29.01
N SER A 774 21.71 -3.22 -28.12
CA SER A 774 22.22 -2.81 -26.82
C SER A 774 21.92 -3.89 -25.79
N LEU A 775 22.97 -4.50 -25.24
CA LEU A 775 22.87 -5.39 -24.08
C LEU A 775 23.05 -4.56 -22.82
N ARG A 776 22.09 -4.59 -21.91
CA ARG A 776 22.04 -3.70 -20.75
C ARG A 776 21.42 -4.36 -19.53
N TRP A 777 21.68 -3.75 -18.39
CA TRP A 777 20.94 -4.00 -17.17
C TRP A 777 19.70 -3.12 -17.10
N VAL A 778 18.63 -3.64 -16.49
CA VAL A 778 17.48 -2.87 -16.00
C VAL A 778 17.30 -3.24 -14.52
N MET A 779 17.27 -2.25 -13.64
CA MET A 779 17.29 -2.47 -12.19
C MET A 779 16.60 -1.32 -11.43
N PRO A 780 16.21 -1.53 -10.16
CA PRO A 780 15.58 -0.48 -9.37
C PRO A 780 16.61 0.57 -8.99
N ASP A 781 16.36 1.83 -9.34
CA ASP A 781 17.15 2.98 -8.93
C ASP A 781 16.38 3.76 -7.87
N VAL A 782 16.55 3.36 -6.60
CA VAL A 782 15.70 3.80 -5.50
C VAL A 782 14.23 3.45 -5.82
N ASN A 783 13.42 4.44 -6.18
CA ASN A 783 12.02 4.33 -6.62
C ASN A 783 11.84 4.72 -8.10
N GLY A 784 12.89 4.61 -8.91
CA GLY A 784 12.89 4.76 -10.36
C GLY A 784 13.42 3.51 -11.07
N THR A 785 13.39 3.54 -12.40
CA THR A 785 14.03 2.50 -13.22
C THR A 785 15.41 2.99 -13.65
N GLY A 786 16.45 2.26 -13.26
CA GLY A 786 17.81 2.47 -13.76
C GLY A 786 18.17 1.52 -14.90
N GLU A 787 18.84 2.04 -15.92
CA GLU A 787 19.39 1.23 -17.02
C GLU A 787 20.89 1.44 -17.18
N MET A 788 21.67 0.36 -17.36
CA MET A 788 23.11 0.45 -17.61
C MET A 788 23.53 -0.38 -18.83
N GLU A 789 24.13 0.26 -19.84
CA GLU A 789 24.64 -0.45 -21.01
C GLU A 789 25.93 -1.25 -20.69
N ILE A 790 25.93 -2.54 -21.07
CA ILE A 790 27.02 -3.49 -20.83
C ILE A 790 27.90 -3.62 -22.08
N ALA A 791 27.27 -3.84 -23.24
CA ALA A 791 27.91 -4.12 -24.52
C ALA A 791 27.03 -3.73 -25.72
N CYS A 792 27.68 -3.52 -26.87
CA CYS A 792 27.02 -3.34 -28.16
C CYS A 792 27.28 -4.58 -29.02
N LEU A 793 26.22 -5.19 -29.53
CA LEU A 793 26.26 -6.42 -30.30
C LEU A 793 25.77 -6.15 -31.73
N GLU A 794 26.37 -6.79 -32.72
CA GLU A 794 25.79 -6.88 -34.05
C GLU A 794 24.59 -7.84 -34.03
N PRO A 795 23.53 -7.63 -34.82
CA PRO A 795 22.35 -8.49 -34.81
C PRO A 795 22.66 -9.99 -34.98
N GLU A 796 23.64 -10.34 -35.84
CA GLU A 796 24.08 -11.72 -36.04
C GLU A 796 24.76 -12.39 -34.83
N GLU A 797 25.20 -11.62 -33.84
CA GLU A 797 25.83 -12.15 -32.62
C GLU A 797 24.80 -12.66 -31.60
N ILE A 798 23.56 -12.17 -31.66
CA ILE A 798 22.52 -12.44 -30.66
C ILE A 798 21.22 -13.01 -31.23
N ALA A 799 20.82 -12.66 -32.45
CA ALA A 799 19.54 -13.09 -33.01
C ALA A 799 19.42 -14.62 -33.04
N GLY A 800 18.33 -15.15 -32.48
CA GLY A 800 18.10 -16.60 -32.40
C GLY A 800 19.16 -17.36 -31.59
N THR A 801 19.84 -16.72 -30.65
CA THR A 801 20.76 -17.38 -29.70
C THR A 801 20.05 -17.73 -28.40
N THR A 802 20.64 -18.64 -27.62
CA THR A 802 20.25 -18.84 -26.22
C THR A 802 21.18 -17.99 -25.36
N VAL A 803 20.61 -17.03 -24.64
CA VAL A 803 21.33 -16.16 -23.71
C VAL A 803 21.41 -16.87 -22.38
N VAL A 804 22.60 -17.19 -21.89
CA VAL A 804 22.82 -17.81 -20.59
C VAL A 804 23.59 -16.85 -19.69
N VAL A 805 23.00 -16.45 -18.57
CA VAL A 805 23.62 -15.59 -17.55
C VAL A 805 24.01 -16.45 -16.36
N ARG A 806 25.29 -16.43 -15.99
CA ARG A 806 25.83 -17.20 -14.87
C ARG A 806 26.22 -16.29 -13.72
N ASN A 807 25.73 -16.60 -12.52
CA ASN A 807 26.21 -15.98 -11.30
C ASN A 807 27.43 -16.76 -10.77
N GLY A 808 28.60 -16.13 -10.80
CA GLY A 808 29.86 -16.71 -10.38
C GLY A 808 29.96 -16.93 -8.86
N ALA A 809 29.16 -16.24 -8.05
CA ALA A 809 29.11 -16.41 -6.60
C ALA A 809 28.29 -17.64 -6.21
N THR A 810 27.06 -17.75 -6.71
CA THR A 810 26.12 -18.84 -6.36
C THR A 810 26.30 -20.10 -7.20
N LYS A 811 26.83 -19.96 -8.41
CA LYS A 811 26.91 -20.98 -9.48
C LYS A 811 25.60 -21.25 -10.21
N ASP A 812 24.57 -20.45 -9.97
CA ASP A 812 23.30 -20.54 -10.68
C ASP A 812 23.45 -20.05 -12.13
N ALA A 813 22.57 -20.56 -12.99
CA ALA A 813 22.47 -20.18 -14.39
C ALA A 813 21.02 -19.87 -14.73
N PHE A 814 20.82 -18.74 -15.41
CA PHE A 814 19.52 -18.25 -15.88
C PHE A 814 19.61 -18.08 -17.39
N CYS A 815 18.51 -18.27 -18.12
CA CYS A 815 18.58 -18.24 -19.57
C CYS A 815 17.24 -17.91 -20.21
N ALA A 816 17.32 -17.36 -21.42
CA ALA A 816 16.18 -17.07 -22.27
C ALA A 816 16.57 -17.24 -23.74
N ARG A 817 15.58 -17.27 -24.63
CA ARG A 817 15.81 -17.21 -26.08
C ARG A 817 15.82 -15.77 -26.56
N ALA A 818 16.81 -15.41 -27.38
CA ALA A 818 16.76 -14.17 -28.15
C ALA A 818 15.89 -14.38 -29.40
N ASN A 819 15.01 -13.43 -29.68
CA ASN A 819 14.19 -13.46 -30.90
C ASN A 819 15.01 -13.10 -32.16
N ASP A 820 14.37 -13.04 -33.32
CA ASP A 820 15.03 -12.74 -34.60
C ASP A 820 15.59 -11.30 -34.68
N GLU A 821 15.11 -10.40 -33.84
CA GLU A 821 15.59 -9.02 -33.71
C GLU A 821 16.69 -8.87 -32.67
N GLY A 822 17.07 -9.98 -32.00
CA GLY A 822 18.06 -10.00 -30.94
C GLY A 822 17.53 -9.55 -29.57
N ALA A 823 16.21 -9.37 -29.42
CA ALA A 823 15.60 -9.01 -28.16
C ALA A 823 15.55 -10.21 -27.21
N ALA A 824 15.93 -9.99 -25.95
CA ALA A 824 15.94 -11.01 -24.91
C ALA A 824 15.80 -10.34 -23.53
N ARG A 825 15.32 -11.10 -22.53
CA ARG A 825 15.28 -10.70 -21.13
C ARG A 825 15.61 -11.89 -20.25
N VAL A 826 16.47 -11.68 -19.24
CA VAL A 826 16.80 -12.67 -18.22
C VAL A 826 16.79 -11.98 -16.86
N GLY A 827 15.88 -12.38 -15.97
CA GLY A 827 15.93 -12.00 -14.55
C GLY A 827 16.94 -12.87 -13.82
N ILE A 828 17.74 -12.26 -12.93
CA ILE A 828 18.76 -13.01 -12.19
C ILE A 828 18.66 -12.77 -10.69
N ALA A 829 18.77 -13.84 -9.91
CA ALA A 829 19.02 -13.72 -8.48
C ALA A 829 20.49 -13.32 -8.27
N ALA A 830 20.73 -12.09 -7.85
CA ALA A 830 22.07 -11.55 -7.67
C ALA A 830 22.17 -10.62 -6.47
N SER A 831 23.34 -10.60 -5.84
CA SER A 831 23.75 -9.60 -4.86
C SER A 831 24.66 -8.56 -5.52
N ILE A 832 24.68 -7.34 -4.99
CA ILE A 832 25.58 -6.29 -5.47
C ILE A 832 27.04 -6.80 -5.40
N GLY A 833 27.74 -6.76 -6.53
CA GLY A 833 29.13 -7.19 -6.66
C GLY A 833 29.34 -8.66 -7.03
N ASP A 834 28.28 -9.45 -7.18
CA ASP A 834 28.40 -10.83 -7.67
C ASP A 834 29.03 -10.85 -9.07
N PRO A 835 30.04 -11.70 -9.36
CA PRO A 835 30.61 -11.82 -10.70
C PRO A 835 29.59 -12.41 -11.68
N ILE A 836 29.39 -11.77 -12.82
CA ILE A 836 28.42 -12.19 -13.84
C ILE A 836 29.14 -12.52 -15.15
N ALA A 837 28.73 -13.61 -15.80
CA ALA A 837 29.12 -13.93 -17.18
C ALA A 837 27.88 -14.14 -18.03
N ILE A 838 27.81 -13.47 -19.18
CA ILE A 838 26.73 -13.60 -20.17
C ILE A 838 27.30 -14.37 -21.37
N GLU A 839 26.68 -15.48 -21.71
CA GLU A 839 27.11 -16.39 -22.77
C GLU A 839 26.03 -16.50 -23.85
N LEU A 840 26.38 -16.22 -25.11
CA LEU A 840 25.50 -16.34 -26.27
C LEU A 840 25.79 -17.66 -26.99
N TRP A 841 24.83 -18.58 -26.96
CA TRP A 841 24.99 -19.93 -27.51
C TRP A 841 24.16 -20.14 -28.77
N GLN A 842 24.81 -20.69 -29.81
CA GLN A 842 24.11 -21.26 -30.96
C GLN A 842 23.62 -22.66 -30.57
N GLY A 843 22.30 -22.84 -30.50
CA GLY A 843 21.65 -24.06 -30.02
C GLY A 843 20.70 -23.76 -28.86
N GLU A 844 19.91 -24.76 -28.46
CA GLU A 844 18.89 -24.65 -27.41
C GLU A 844 19.32 -25.33 -26.11
N VAL A 845 18.67 -24.97 -25.02
CA VAL A 845 18.73 -25.70 -23.74
C VAL A 845 17.89 -26.98 -23.80
N ALA A 846 18.12 -27.89 -22.87
CA ALA A 846 17.28 -29.06 -22.65
C ALA A 846 15.98 -28.65 -21.94
N SER A 847 16.08 -27.71 -20.99
CA SER A 847 15.02 -26.99 -20.30
C SER A 847 15.56 -25.64 -19.85
N TYR A 848 14.69 -24.65 -19.79
CA TYR A 848 15.02 -23.36 -19.19
C TYR A 848 15.17 -23.47 -17.66
N ASP A 849 14.54 -24.47 -17.03
CA ASP A 849 14.91 -24.89 -15.68
C ASP A 849 16.35 -25.44 -15.67
N GLY A 850 17.21 -24.78 -14.89
CA GLY A 850 18.63 -25.10 -14.74
C GLY A 850 19.53 -24.81 -15.95
N CYS A 851 18.97 -24.36 -17.09
CA CYS A 851 19.71 -23.86 -18.26
C CYS A 851 20.79 -24.81 -18.82
N GLY A 852 20.52 -26.12 -18.79
CA GLY A 852 21.42 -27.13 -19.32
C GLY A 852 21.43 -27.15 -20.85
N LEU A 853 22.57 -26.89 -21.50
CA LEU A 853 22.69 -26.86 -22.96
C LEU A 853 22.60 -28.27 -23.59
N ARG A 854 21.97 -28.37 -24.78
CA ARG A 854 21.92 -29.63 -25.55
C ARG A 854 23.26 -29.96 -26.22
N ASP A 855 23.47 -31.26 -26.49
CA ASP A 855 24.62 -31.73 -27.26
C ASP A 855 24.71 -31.05 -28.63
N GLY A 856 25.87 -30.45 -28.93
CA GLY A 856 26.11 -29.74 -30.17
C GLY A 856 25.91 -28.22 -30.12
N ALA A 857 25.42 -27.67 -28.98
CA ALA A 857 25.44 -26.24 -28.75
C ALA A 857 26.88 -25.69 -28.76
N SER A 858 27.08 -24.53 -29.39
CA SER A 858 28.39 -23.88 -29.49
C SER A 858 28.34 -22.43 -29.03
N LEU A 859 29.27 -22.05 -28.16
CA LEU A 859 29.42 -20.68 -27.69
C LEU A 859 29.84 -19.78 -28.85
N LEU A 860 29.03 -18.75 -29.14
CA LEU A 860 29.36 -17.71 -30.12
C LEU A 860 30.18 -16.61 -29.46
N GLN A 861 29.72 -16.13 -28.29
CA GLN A 861 30.31 -15.00 -27.60
C GLN A 861 30.14 -15.14 -26.08
N GLY A 862 31.18 -14.75 -25.33
CA GLY A 862 31.14 -14.62 -23.88
C GLY A 862 31.44 -13.18 -23.48
N ILE A 863 30.67 -12.64 -22.55
CA ILE A 863 30.76 -11.27 -22.04
C ILE A 863 30.90 -11.37 -20.52
N ASP A 864 32.11 -11.16 -20.03
CA ASP A 864 32.49 -11.24 -18.61
C ASP A 864 33.18 -9.95 -18.12
N SER A 865 33.12 -8.89 -18.92
CA SER A 865 33.68 -7.58 -18.61
C SER A 865 32.79 -6.45 -19.15
N TRP A 866 32.81 -5.28 -18.52
CA TRP A 866 32.18 -4.08 -19.03
C TRP A 866 32.81 -3.65 -20.36
N GLN A 867 32.03 -3.51 -21.44
CA GLN A 867 32.57 -3.19 -22.76
C GLN A 867 32.32 -1.74 -23.19
N VAL A 868 31.28 -1.11 -22.63
CA VAL A 868 30.97 0.30 -22.88
C VAL A 868 30.88 1.10 -21.58
N GLY A 869 31.09 2.40 -21.68
CA GLY A 869 31.10 3.30 -20.53
C GLY A 869 30.90 4.75 -20.96
N ARG A 870 29.94 5.40 -20.32
CA ARG A 870 29.52 6.77 -20.66
C ARG A 870 30.47 7.83 -20.12
N TYR A 871 30.92 7.65 -18.88
CA TYR A 871 31.63 8.67 -18.11
C TYR A 871 33.14 8.63 -18.41
N GLY A 872 33.76 9.80 -18.59
CA GLY A 872 35.19 9.91 -18.85
C GLY A 872 36.02 9.94 -17.57
N GLU A 873 37.33 9.73 -17.69
CA GLU A 873 38.27 9.80 -16.56
C GLU A 873 38.12 11.10 -15.75
N GLY A 874 38.07 10.98 -14.43
CA GLY A 874 37.92 12.11 -13.50
C GLY A 874 36.51 12.71 -13.43
N THR A 875 35.50 12.09 -14.05
CA THR A 875 34.10 12.52 -13.87
C THR A 875 33.64 12.12 -12.46
N PRO A 876 33.25 13.05 -11.58
CA PRO A 876 32.72 12.72 -10.26
C PRO A 876 31.29 12.18 -10.37
N ASN A 877 30.83 11.47 -9.34
CA ASN A 877 29.40 11.24 -9.14
C ASN A 877 28.75 12.48 -8.51
N GLY A 878 27.43 12.42 -8.29
CA GLY A 878 26.66 13.61 -7.91
C GLY A 878 26.99 14.19 -6.52
N ASP A 879 27.35 13.34 -5.55
CA ASP A 879 27.78 13.76 -4.20
C ASP A 879 29.31 13.95 -4.04
N ASP A 880 30.08 13.90 -5.14
CA ASP A 880 31.55 13.97 -5.17
C ASP A 880 32.28 12.89 -4.32
N SER A 881 31.59 11.82 -3.88
CA SER A 881 32.21 10.75 -3.07
C SER A 881 33.06 9.77 -3.88
N ALA A 882 32.90 9.74 -5.20
CA ALA A 882 33.65 8.89 -6.12
C ALA A 882 33.85 9.56 -7.49
N GLU A 883 34.86 9.12 -8.24
CA GLU A 883 35.08 9.54 -9.63
C GLU A 883 35.46 8.37 -10.53
N CYS A 884 35.23 8.51 -11.83
CA CYS A 884 35.65 7.53 -12.82
C CYS A 884 37.17 7.44 -12.91
N GLY A 885 37.76 6.37 -12.37
CA GLY A 885 39.21 6.13 -12.35
C GLY A 885 39.79 5.48 -13.61
N ALA A 886 39.10 5.54 -14.75
CA ALA A 886 39.53 4.95 -16.02
C ALA A 886 39.13 5.81 -17.22
N GLU A 887 39.65 5.52 -18.43
CA GLU A 887 39.32 6.29 -19.65
C GLU A 887 37.81 6.40 -19.87
N ARG A 888 37.08 5.30 -19.63
CA ARG A 888 35.63 5.22 -19.65
C ARG A 888 35.11 4.35 -18.50
N CYS A 889 34.01 4.77 -17.90
CA CYS A 889 33.27 4.00 -16.91
C CYS A 889 31.77 3.97 -17.24
N ALA A 890 31.11 2.86 -16.96
CA ALA A 890 29.68 2.88 -16.67
C ALA A 890 29.47 3.35 -15.21
N ALA A 891 28.29 3.82 -14.85
CA ALA A 891 27.98 4.20 -13.48
C ALA A 891 26.54 3.89 -13.09
N PHE A 892 26.31 3.60 -11.82
CA PHE A 892 24.98 3.41 -11.23
C PHE A 892 25.05 3.64 -9.72
N GLN A 893 24.08 4.38 -9.19
CA GLN A 893 24.01 4.82 -7.79
C GLN A 893 25.37 5.29 -7.24
N GLY A 894 25.98 6.23 -7.97
CA GLY A 894 27.29 6.83 -7.66
C GLY A 894 28.50 5.90 -7.74
N ARG A 895 28.33 4.64 -8.12
CA ARG A 895 29.45 3.68 -8.29
C ARG A 895 29.88 3.60 -9.73
N PHE A 896 31.19 3.70 -9.97
CA PHE A 896 31.80 3.58 -11.30
C PHE A 896 32.32 2.17 -11.59
N TYR A 897 32.08 1.72 -12.82
CA TYR A 897 32.50 0.43 -13.35
C TYR A 897 33.38 0.65 -14.59
N PRO A 898 34.72 0.53 -14.47
CA PRO A 898 35.64 0.76 -15.59
C PRO A 898 35.41 -0.19 -16.77
N VAL A 899 35.47 0.34 -18.00
CA VAL A 899 35.49 -0.50 -19.21
C VAL A 899 36.72 -1.43 -19.18
N GLY A 900 36.50 -2.71 -19.46
CA GLY A 900 37.48 -3.79 -19.39
C GLY A 900 37.61 -4.43 -18.00
N SER A 901 36.95 -3.90 -16.96
CA SER A 901 36.89 -4.55 -15.65
C SER A 901 35.87 -5.71 -15.66
N PRO A 902 36.02 -6.71 -14.76
CA PRO A 902 35.07 -7.82 -14.67
C PRO A 902 33.62 -7.34 -14.52
N LEU A 903 32.70 -7.99 -15.23
CA LEU A 903 31.28 -7.73 -15.12
C LEU A 903 30.78 -8.23 -13.77
N VAL A 904 30.11 -7.36 -13.03
CA VAL A 904 29.51 -7.65 -11.73
C VAL A 904 28.10 -7.09 -11.68
N ALA A 905 27.24 -7.68 -10.86
CA ALA A 905 25.88 -7.18 -10.64
C ALA A 905 25.94 -5.80 -9.95
N PRO A 906 25.41 -4.72 -10.57
CA PRO A 906 25.41 -3.38 -9.97
C PRO A 906 24.32 -3.20 -8.90
N ALA A 907 23.23 -3.94 -9.00
CA ALA A 907 22.11 -3.98 -8.06
C ALA A 907 21.87 -5.41 -7.54
N GLU A 908 21.13 -5.54 -6.45
CA GLU A 908 20.63 -6.84 -5.96
C GLU A 908 19.14 -7.01 -6.23
N GLY A 909 18.66 -8.25 -6.25
CA GLY A 909 17.24 -8.59 -6.43
C GLY A 909 17.03 -10.10 -6.48
N LEU A 910 15.77 -10.55 -6.46
CA LEU A 910 15.43 -11.96 -6.24
C LEU A 910 15.36 -12.80 -7.53
N GLY A 911 15.29 -12.18 -8.71
CA GLY A 911 15.20 -12.90 -9.98
C GLY A 911 13.96 -13.79 -10.15
N LEU A 912 12.87 -13.54 -9.43
CA LEU A 912 11.63 -14.32 -9.48
C LEU A 912 10.81 -13.95 -10.72
N GLY A 913 10.49 -14.90 -11.59
CA GLY A 913 9.59 -14.64 -12.73
C GLY A 913 8.16 -14.29 -12.27
N ARG A 914 7.50 -13.36 -12.96
CA ARG A 914 6.04 -13.17 -12.80
C ARG A 914 5.32 -14.44 -13.24
N GLN A 915 4.14 -14.68 -12.67
CA GLN A 915 3.32 -15.86 -12.95
C GLN A 915 3.97 -17.23 -12.64
N THR A 916 5.03 -17.28 -11.80
CA THR A 916 5.66 -18.53 -11.35
C THR A 916 5.25 -18.96 -9.93
N PRO A 917 5.36 -20.26 -9.56
CA PRO A 917 5.06 -20.74 -8.21
C PRO A 917 5.98 -20.13 -7.15
N ALA A 918 7.23 -19.85 -7.51
CA ALA A 918 8.22 -19.26 -6.61
C ALA A 918 7.80 -17.85 -6.16
N LEU A 919 7.30 -17.02 -7.08
CA LEU A 919 6.76 -15.70 -6.78
C LEU A 919 5.54 -15.80 -5.85
N ARG A 920 4.55 -16.65 -6.19
CA ARG A 920 3.34 -16.86 -5.37
C ARG A 920 3.69 -17.26 -3.94
N ARG A 921 4.64 -18.18 -3.79
CA ARG A 921 5.14 -18.65 -2.49
C ARG A 921 5.86 -17.57 -1.70
N PHE A 922 6.68 -16.74 -2.35
CA PHE A 922 7.35 -15.61 -1.72
C PHE A 922 6.33 -14.62 -1.16
N LEU A 923 5.33 -14.24 -1.96
CA LEU A 923 4.32 -13.24 -1.59
C LEU A 923 3.46 -13.68 -0.40
N GLY A 924 3.11 -14.96 -0.32
CA GLY A 924 2.40 -15.49 0.85
C GLY A 924 3.20 -15.33 2.15
N LEU A 925 4.52 -15.48 2.11
CA LEU A 925 5.40 -15.23 3.27
C LEU A 925 5.64 -13.74 3.50
N ALA A 926 5.71 -12.94 2.43
CA ALA A 926 5.92 -11.50 2.50
C ALA A 926 4.80 -10.80 3.29
N GLN A 927 3.55 -11.18 3.08
CA GLN A 927 2.42 -10.64 3.84
C GLN A 927 2.61 -10.87 5.34
N ALA A 928 3.02 -12.07 5.76
CA ALA A 928 3.30 -12.34 7.16
C ALA A 928 4.42 -11.44 7.72
N ALA A 929 5.46 -11.12 6.94
CA ALA A 929 6.48 -10.18 7.40
C ALA A 929 5.93 -8.76 7.59
N LEU A 930 5.08 -8.29 6.67
CA LEU A 930 4.59 -6.90 6.61
C LEU A 930 3.48 -6.57 7.62
N GLU A 931 2.70 -7.56 8.06
CA GLU A 931 1.51 -7.37 8.90
C GLU A 931 1.65 -6.51 10.16
N PRO A 932 2.76 -6.52 10.93
CA PRO A 932 2.92 -5.61 12.08
C PRO A 932 2.96 -4.12 11.71
N GLY A 933 3.09 -3.79 10.42
CA GLY A 933 2.95 -2.46 9.85
C GLY A 933 1.76 -2.33 8.88
N ASP A 934 0.82 -3.27 8.87
CA ASP A 934 -0.31 -3.28 7.95
C ASP A 934 -1.60 -2.78 8.63
N PRO A 935 -2.33 -1.80 8.05
CA PRO A 935 -3.59 -1.30 8.61
C PRO A 935 -4.62 -2.39 8.91
N ILE A 936 -4.64 -3.49 8.14
CA ILE A 936 -5.63 -4.56 8.31
C ILE A 936 -5.59 -5.16 9.72
N ALA A 937 -4.41 -5.25 10.35
CA ALA A 937 -4.25 -5.78 11.70
C ALA A 937 -4.91 -4.89 12.78
N PHE A 938 -5.07 -3.60 12.49
CA PHE A 938 -5.59 -2.59 13.42
C PHE A 938 -7.09 -2.33 13.24
N ALA A 939 -7.67 -2.72 12.10
CA ALA A 939 -9.05 -2.42 11.72
C ALA A 939 -10.10 -2.81 12.79
N ARG A 940 -10.00 -4.01 13.36
CA ARG A 940 -10.95 -4.48 14.40
C ARG A 940 -10.91 -3.64 15.68
N HIS A 941 -9.79 -2.96 15.94
CA HIS A 941 -9.53 -2.22 17.17
C HIS A 941 -10.14 -0.82 17.18
N TYR A 942 -10.78 -0.38 16.09
CA TYR A 942 -11.61 0.82 16.11
C TYR A 942 -12.85 0.65 17.00
N ALA A 943 -13.59 -0.45 16.86
CA ALA A 943 -14.88 -0.60 17.54
C ALA A 943 -15.14 -1.99 18.13
N LEU A 944 -14.74 -3.05 17.43
CA LEU A 944 -15.11 -4.41 17.81
C LEU A 944 -14.31 -4.91 19.01
N ASP A 945 -13.03 -4.53 19.09
CA ASP A 945 -12.12 -4.89 20.19
C ASP A 945 -11.18 -3.72 20.53
N PRO A 946 -11.66 -2.60 21.11
CA PRO A 946 -10.82 -1.42 21.32
C PRO A 946 -9.60 -1.67 22.21
N LEU A 947 -8.44 -1.13 21.82
CA LEU A 947 -7.21 -1.31 22.59
C LEU A 947 -7.28 -0.64 23.96
N PRO A 948 -6.66 -1.22 25.00
CA PRO A 948 -6.63 -0.60 26.31
C PRO A 948 -5.84 0.71 26.29
N LEU A 949 -6.22 1.62 27.17
CA LEU A 949 -5.46 2.83 27.48
C LEU A 949 -4.08 2.46 28.06
N PRO A 950 -3.06 3.35 27.98
CA PRO A 950 -1.73 3.08 28.54
C PRO A 950 -1.73 2.70 30.03
N ASN A 951 -2.72 3.18 30.80
CA ASN A 951 -2.89 2.83 32.21
C ASN A 951 -3.54 1.44 32.45
N GLY A 952 -3.84 0.69 31.38
CA GLY A 952 -4.47 -0.63 31.40
C GLY A 952 -6.00 -0.62 31.54
N GLN A 953 -6.65 0.55 31.58
CA GLN A 953 -8.11 0.64 31.55
C GLN A 953 -8.66 0.35 30.13
N PRO A 954 -9.91 -0.10 30.00
CA PRO A 954 -10.54 -0.25 28.69
C PRO A 954 -10.50 1.06 27.90
N GLY A 955 -10.09 0.99 26.63
CA GLY A 955 -10.15 2.12 25.71
C GLY A 955 -11.58 2.35 25.20
N PRO A 956 -11.93 3.58 24.82
CA PRO A 956 -13.18 3.84 24.11
C PRO A 956 -13.09 3.29 22.67
N PRO A 957 -14.22 2.98 22.02
CA PRO A 957 -14.24 2.80 20.56
C PRO A 957 -13.98 4.12 19.85
N HIS A 958 -13.31 4.08 18.71
CA HIS A 958 -12.97 5.23 17.88
C HIS A 958 -13.87 5.25 16.64
N ALA A 959 -14.19 6.44 16.13
CA ALA A 959 -14.91 6.55 14.88
C ALA A 959 -13.97 6.29 13.70
N VAL A 960 -14.49 5.73 12.62
CA VAL A 960 -13.75 5.56 11.37
C VAL A 960 -14.68 5.71 10.17
N LEU A 961 -14.24 6.50 9.19
CA LEU A 961 -14.81 6.53 7.85
C LEU A 961 -13.74 6.01 6.90
N THR A 962 -13.88 4.78 6.43
CA THR A 962 -13.07 4.30 5.31
C THR A 962 -13.57 5.00 4.05
N LEU A 963 -12.75 5.88 3.50
CA LEU A 963 -13.07 6.67 2.31
C LEU A 963 -12.19 6.17 1.17
N ASN A 964 -12.80 5.50 0.19
CA ASN A 964 -12.12 5.10 -1.02
C ASN A 964 -12.61 5.96 -2.19
N THR A 965 -11.77 6.13 -3.22
CA THR A 965 -12.23 6.58 -4.54
C THR A 965 -12.44 5.35 -5.44
N ILE A 966 -13.58 5.30 -6.13
CA ILE A 966 -13.91 4.16 -7.00
C ILE A 966 -12.88 4.09 -8.14
N GLY A 967 -12.37 2.88 -8.39
CA GLY A 967 -11.36 2.63 -9.43
C GLY A 967 -9.92 2.96 -9.04
N ASP A 968 -9.64 3.32 -7.79
CA ASP A 968 -8.25 3.47 -7.33
C ASP A 968 -7.48 2.14 -7.46
N GLN A 969 -6.40 2.15 -8.24
CA GLN A 969 -5.46 1.03 -8.35
C GLN A 969 -4.01 1.46 -8.09
N ASN A 970 -3.78 2.65 -7.53
CA ASN A 970 -2.51 2.98 -6.88
C ASN A 970 -2.52 2.35 -5.49
N VAL A 971 -3.64 2.47 -4.78
CA VAL A 971 -3.98 1.64 -3.62
C VAL A 971 -5.27 0.88 -3.99
N PRO A 972 -5.17 -0.36 -4.47
CA PRO A 972 -6.28 -1.11 -5.04
C PRO A 972 -7.53 -1.08 -4.16
N LEU A 973 -8.66 -0.67 -4.71
CA LEU A 973 -9.94 -0.48 -4.01
C LEU A 973 -10.36 -1.70 -3.16
N SER A 974 -10.09 -2.92 -3.65
CA SER A 974 -10.32 -4.17 -2.91
C SER A 974 -9.67 -4.20 -1.51
N THR A 975 -8.52 -3.54 -1.33
CA THR A 975 -7.79 -3.46 -0.07
C THR A 975 -8.43 -2.48 0.91
N GLY A 976 -9.01 -1.37 0.42
CA GLY A 976 -9.83 -0.44 1.21
C GLY A 976 -11.12 -1.10 1.67
N ILE A 977 -11.76 -1.86 0.79
CA ILE A 977 -12.94 -2.67 1.10
C ILE A 977 -12.63 -3.78 2.12
N ALA A 978 -11.47 -4.44 2.02
CA ALA A 978 -11.02 -5.40 3.03
C ALA A 978 -10.83 -4.76 4.41
N PHE A 979 -10.24 -3.56 4.46
CA PHE A 979 -10.11 -2.80 5.70
C PHE A 979 -11.48 -2.43 6.29
N ALA A 980 -12.40 -1.90 5.49
CA ALA A 980 -13.78 -1.57 5.91
C ALA A 980 -14.57 -2.80 6.39
N ARG A 981 -14.35 -3.96 5.75
CA ARG A 981 -14.91 -5.23 6.22
C ARG A 981 -14.37 -5.58 7.60
N ALA A 982 -13.07 -5.44 7.83
CA ALA A 982 -12.44 -5.76 9.11
C ALA A 982 -12.79 -4.79 10.25
N THR A 983 -13.11 -3.52 9.96
CA THR A 983 -13.64 -2.57 10.97
C THR A 983 -15.08 -2.91 11.37
N GLY A 984 -15.80 -3.67 10.55
CA GLY A 984 -17.23 -3.96 10.69
C GLY A 984 -18.14 -2.97 9.96
N ALA A 985 -17.59 -2.08 9.13
CA ALA A 985 -18.36 -1.14 8.31
C ALA A 985 -19.07 -1.81 7.12
N LEU A 986 -18.55 -2.94 6.65
CA LEU A 986 -19.12 -3.72 5.54
C LEU A 986 -19.61 -5.10 6.02
N PRO A 987 -20.92 -5.33 6.14
CA PRO A 987 -21.46 -6.63 6.49
C PRO A 987 -21.48 -7.55 5.27
N PHE A 988 -21.24 -8.84 5.52
CA PHE A 988 -21.16 -9.89 4.51
C PHE A 988 -21.99 -11.13 4.86
N LEU A 989 -22.64 -11.15 6.03
CA LEU A 989 -23.56 -12.22 6.43
C LEU A 989 -25.02 -11.77 6.25
N ARG A 990 -25.90 -12.75 6.05
CA ARG A 990 -27.36 -12.60 5.99
C ARG A 990 -27.94 -12.29 7.38
N PRO A 991 -29.16 -11.72 7.44
CA PRO A 991 -29.79 -11.37 8.71
C PRO A 991 -29.96 -12.55 9.69
N ASP A 992 -30.35 -13.73 9.21
CA ASP A 992 -30.62 -14.92 10.04
C ASP A 992 -29.34 -15.53 10.62
N GLN A 993 -28.20 -15.32 9.95
CA GLN A 993 -26.90 -15.80 10.41
C GLN A 993 -26.43 -15.10 11.69
N ALA A 994 -26.96 -13.93 12.07
CA ALA A 994 -26.63 -13.28 13.34
C ALA A 994 -27.03 -14.12 14.58
N GLU A 995 -28.14 -14.87 14.49
CA GLU A 995 -28.57 -15.79 15.55
C GLU A 995 -27.84 -17.12 15.45
N ARG A 996 -27.60 -17.62 14.22
CA ARG A 996 -26.94 -18.90 13.98
C ARG A 996 -25.45 -18.86 14.34
N TYR A 997 -24.78 -17.74 14.09
CA TYR A 997 -23.35 -17.52 14.27
C TYR A 997 -23.07 -16.29 15.16
N PRO A 998 -23.36 -16.35 16.47
CA PRO A 998 -23.26 -15.18 17.35
C PRO A 998 -21.88 -14.51 17.37
N ALA A 999 -20.80 -15.27 17.15
CA ALA A 999 -19.44 -14.72 17.08
C ALA A 999 -19.21 -13.77 15.88
N TYR A 1000 -20.09 -13.80 14.87
CA TYR A 1000 -20.02 -12.96 13.67
C TYR A 1000 -21.24 -12.03 13.54
N ALA A 1001 -22.04 -11.85 14.59
CA ALA A 1001 -23.23 -11.01 14.55
C ALA A 1001 -22.91 -9.56 14.13
N ASP A 1002 -21.70 -9.07 14.42
CA ASP A 1002 -21.19 -7.76 13.99
C ASP A 1002 -21.09 -7.57 12.47
N TYR A 1003 -21.08 -8.66 11.70
CA TYR A 1003 -20.95 -8.66 10.24
C TYR A 1003 -22.24 -9.05 9.51
N ALA A 1004 -23.35 -9.19 10.24
CA ALA A 1004 -24.66 -9.47 9.66
C ALA A 1004 -25.31 -8.21 9.10
N THR A 1005 -25.98 -8.37 7.97
CA THR A 1005 -26.76 -7.32 7.32
C THR A 1005 -28.12 -7.20 8.03
N PRO A 1006 -28.58 -6.00 8.38
CA PRO A 1006 -29.95 -5.78 8.86
C PRO A 1006 -30.99 -6.23 7.83
N ALA A 1007 -32.14 -6.74 8.29
CA ALA A 1007 -33.14 -7.33 7.40
C ALA A 1007 -33.68 -6.31 6.38
N ALA A 1008 -33.95 -5.08 6.84
CA ALA A 1008 -34.45 -4.02 5.96
C ALA A 1008 -33.45 -3.63 4.86
N LEU A 1009 -32.14 -3.62 5.17
CA LEU A 1009 -31.10 -3.32 4.17
C LEU A 1009 -30.92 -4.50 3.19
N TYR A 1010 -30.92 -5.73 3.70
CA TYR A 1010 -30.81 -6.94 2.87
C TYR A 1010 -31.96 -7.03 1.85
N GLU A 1011 -33.20 -6.78 2.30
CA GLU A 1011 -34.38 -6.72 1.42
C GLU A 1011 -34.28 -5.58 0.40
N ALA A 1012 -33.80 -4.39 0.81
CA ALA A 1012 -33.65 -3.24 -0.07
C ALA A 1012 -32.61 -3.47 -1.18
N LEU A 1013 -31.57 -4.26 -0.92
CA LEU A 1013 -30.54 -4.63 -1.89
C LEU A 1013 -30.95 -5.83 -2.78
N GLY A 1014 -32.18 -6.32 -2.64
CA GLY A 1014 -32.72 -7.43 -3.42
C GLY A 1014 -32.21 -8.78 -2.94
N ASP A 1015 -32.29 -9.02 -1.65
CA ASP A 1015 -31.85 -10.25 -0.96
C ASP A 1015 -30.34 -10.51 -1.12
N ARG A 1016 -29.54 -9.44 -0.99
CA ARG A 1016 -28.08 -9.47 -1.06
C ARG A 1016 -27.46 -8.72 0.11
N THR A 1017 -26.31 -9.22 0.56
CA THR A 1017 -25.47 -8.48 1.51
C THR A 1017 -24.80 -7.30 0.77
N PRO A 1018 -24.43 -6.20 1.46
CA PRO A 1018 -23.67 -5.13 0.84
C PRO A 1018 -22.35 -5.61 0.22
N ASN A 1019 -21.63 -6.54 0.86
CA ASN A 1019 -20.43 -7.13 0.26
C ASN A 1019 -20.73 -7.83 -1.08
N GLN A 1020 -21.80 -8.62 -1.16
CA GLN A 1020 -22.20 -9.26 -2.41
C GLN A 1020 -22.64 -8.24 -3.47
N ALA A 1021 -23.30 -7.15 -3.08
CA ALA A 1021 -23.67 -6.08 -4.00
C ALA A 1021 -22.43 -5.37 -4.60
N LEU A 1022 -21.35 -5.17 -3.83
CA LEU A 1022 -20.08 -4.64 -4.35
C LEU A 1022 -19.38 -5.61 -5.30
N ILE A 1023 -19.47 -6.92 -5.05
CA ILE A 1023 -18.94 -7.96 -5.96
C ILE A 1023 -19.73 -7.97 -7.27
N ASP A 1024 -21.06 -8.06 -7.19
CA ASP A 1024 -21.95 -8.06 -8.37
C ASP A 1024 -21.77 -6.78 -9.22
N GLY A 1025 -21.57 -5.65 -8.54
CA GLY A 1025 -21.30 -4.34 -9.14
C GLY A 1025 -19.87 -4.19 -9.67
N HIS A 1026 -18.98 -5.17 -9.52
CA HIS A 1026 -17.56 -5.10 -9.91
C HIS A 1026 -16.83 -3.90 -9.26
N VAL A 1027 -17.30 -3.45 -8.09
CA VAL A 1027 -16.69 -2.34 -7.34
C VAL A 1027 -15.41 -2.83 -6.66
N ILE A 1028 -15.41 -4.05 -6.10
CA ILE A 1028 -14.17 -4.65 -5.55
C ILE A 1028 -13.11 -4.87 -6.64
N GLU A 1029 -13.53 -5.24 -7.86
CA GLU A 1029 -12.65 -5.36 -9.04
C GLU A 1029 -12.06 -3.98 -9.39
N GLY A 1030 -12.94 -3.00 -9.67
CA GLY A 1030 -12.56 -1.60 -9.87
C GLY A 1030 -11.67 -1.35 -11.09
N ILE A 1031 -11.73 -2.20 -12.11
CA ILE A 1031 -10.89 -2.13 -13.32
C ILE A 1031 -11.69 -1.54 -14.48
N SER A 1032 -11.47 -0.26 -14.80
CA SER A 1032 -12.21 0.45 -15.84
C SER A 1032 -11.92 -0.10 -17.22
N ALA A 1033 -10.69 -0.56 -17.46
CA ALA A 1033 -10.28 -1.19 -18.72
C ALA A 1033 -11.05 -2.48 -19.06
N LEU A 1034 -11.81 -3.06 -18.12
CA LEU A 1034 -12.73 -4.16 -18.41
C LEU A 1034 -14.07 -3.68 -18.97
N SER A 1035 -14.44 -2.39 -18.87
CA SER A 1035 -15.66 -1.83 -19.47
C SER A 1035 -16.94 -2.58 -19.02
N ARG A 1036 -17.01 -2.95 -17.74
CA ARG A 1036 -18.12 -3.72 -17.15
C ARG A 1036 -19.43 -2.94 -17.16
N HIS A 1037 -19.37 -1.63 -16.90
CA HIS A 1037 -20.54 -0.77 -16.67
C HIS A 1037 -20.54 0.49 -17.54
N PRO A 1038 -20.63 0.34 -18.88
CA PRO A 1038 -20.66 1.50 -19.78
C PRO A 1038 -21.75 2.48 -19.35
N ALA A 1039 -21.43 3.77 -19.37
CA ALA A 1039 -22.36 4.84 -19.08
C ALA A 1039 -23.42 5.01 -20.19
N GLY A 1040 -24.48 5.76 -19.87
CA GLY A 1040 -25.57 6.07 -20.79
C GLY A 1040 -25.13 6.82 -22.06
N PRO A 1041 -25.95 6.80 -23.14
CA PRO A 1041 -25.56 7.32 -24.45
C PRO A 1041 -25.31 8.85 -24.47
N GLU A 1042 -25.81 9.59 -23.49
CA GLU A 1042 -25.57 11.02 -23.32
C GLU A 1042 -24.15 11.33 -22.80
N CYS A 1043 -23.49 10.39 -22.12
CA CYS A 1043 -22.18 10.54 -21.47
C CYS A 1043 -21.11 11.08 -22.42
N ALA A 1044 -20.98 10.53 -23.63
CA ALA A 1044 -19.88 10.88 -24.54
C ALA A 1044 -19.89 12.36 -24.94
N THR A 1045 -21.03 13.03 -24.81
CA THR A 1045 -21.24 14.44 -25.13
C THR A 1045 -21.40 15.34 -23.90
N SER A 1046 -21.39 14.77 -22.70
CA SER A 1046 -21.53 15.49 -21.44
C SER A 1046 -20.17 15.86 -20.84
N ALA A 1047 -20.22 16.61 -19.73
CA ALA A 1047 -19.09 16.93 -18.88
C ALA A 1047 -19.61 17.30 -17.49
N ASN A 1048 -18.85 17.00 -16.43
CA ASN A 1048 -19.07 17.57 -15.10
C ASN A 1048 -18.69 19.05 -15.12
N ALA A 1049 -19.64 19.89 -15.48
CA ALA A 1049 -19.40 21.28 -15.78
C ALA A 1049 -20.63 22.14 -15.47
N ALA A 1050 -20.39 23.28 -14.82
CA ALA A 1050 -21.38 24.31 -14.61
C ALA A 1050 -21.92 24.86 -15.95
N PRO A 1051 -23.08 25.55 -15.95
CA PRO A 1051 -23.60 26.23 -17.13
C PRO A 1051 -22.57 27.19 -17.79
N LEU A 1052 -22.68 27.40 -19.11
CA LEU A 1052 -21.72 28.25 -19.86
C LEU A 1052 -21.68 29.71 -19.40
N ASP A 1053 -22.71 30.21 -18.72
CA ASP A 1053 -22.79 31.54 -18.14
C ASP A 1053 -22.45 31.57 -16.64
N ALA A 1054 -22.03 30.44 -16.07
CA ALA A 1054 -21.60 30.35 -14.68
C ALA A 1054 -20.35 31.19 -14.43
N THR A 1055 -20.28 31.69 -13.20
CA THR A 1055 -19.16 32.49 -12.70
C THR A 1055 -18.69 31.92 -11.37
N PHE A 1056 -17.39 31.99 -11.13
CA PHE A 1056 -16.78 31.71 -9.84
C PHE A 1056 -16.11 32.98 -9.30
N LEU A 1057 -15.78 33.00 -8.01
CA LEU A 1057 -15.04 34.11 -7.42
C LEU A 1057 -13.54 33.79 -7.44
N ASP A 1058 -12.74 34.73 -7.91
CA ASP A 1058 -11.29 34.64 -7.73
C ASP A 1058 -10.89 34.90 -6.27
N ALA A 1059 -9.60 34.72 -5.96
CA ALA A 1059 -9.05 35.00 -4.65
C ALA A 1059 -9.30 36.45 -4.21
N ASP A 1060 -9.48 37.42 -5.11
CA ASP A 1060 -9.76 38.82 -4.74
C ASP A 1060 -11.27 39.14 -4.64
N GLY A 1061 -12.11 38.10 -4.73
CA GLY A 1061 -13.57 38.20 -4.66
C GLY A 1061 -14.21 38.77 -5.92
N GLN A 1062 -13.48 38.82 -7.04
CA GLN A 1062 -14.02 39.24 -8.33
C GLN A 1062 -14.69 38.07 -9.03
N ALA A 1063 -15.87 38.30 -9.59
CA ALA A 1063 -16.56 37.28 -10.39
C ALA A 1063 -15.87 37.11 -11.75
N LEU A 1064 -15.36 35.92 -12.00
CA LEU A 1064 -14.79 35.48 -13.28
C LEU A 1064 -15.71 34.47 -13.94
N ALA A 1065 -15.74 34.47 -15.27
CA ALA A 1065 -16.49 33.46 -16.02
C ALA A 1065 -15.79 32.11 -15.91
N CYS A 1066 -16.55 31.04 -15.62
CA CYS A 1066 -16.02 29.68 -15.69
C CYS A 1066 -15.50 29.33 -17.09
N PHE A 1067 -16.11 29.90 -18.12
CA PHE A 1067 -15.79 29.65 -19.52
C PHE A 1067 -15.51 30.97 -20.26
N ALA A 1068 -14.23 31.36 -20.29
CA ALA A 1068 -13.78 32.65 -20.80
C ALA A 1068 -14.09 32.88 -22.29
N GLU A 1069 -14.44 34.12 -22.65
CA GLU A 1069 -14.56 34.56 -24.05
C GLU A 1069 -13.21 35.08 -24.59
N GLY A 1070 -13.08 35.14 -25.92
CA GLY A 1070 -11.90 35.66 -26.60
C GLY A 1070 -10.80 34.63 -26.88
N CYS A 1071 -11.04 33.35 -26.59
CA CYS A 1071 -10.09 32.30 -26.92
C CYS A 1071 -9.90 32.18 -28.44
N SER A 1072 -8.66 31.95 -28.86
CA SER A 1072 -8.25 31.83 -30.25
C SER A 1072 -7.03 30.92 -30.34
N GLU A 1073 -6.69 30.47 -31.55
CA GLU A 1073 -5.49 29.66 -31.77
C GLU A 1073 -4.22 30.35 -31.25
N ALA A 1074 -4.14 31.68 -31.38
CA ALA A 1074 -3.03 32.46 -30.86
C ALA A 1074 -2.96 32.42 -29.32
N THR A 1075 -4.09 32.62 -28.62
CA THR A 1075 -4.11 32.62 -27.15
C THR A 1075 -3.84 31.23 -26.58
N GLU A 1076 -4.40 30.17 -27.17
CA GLU A 1076 -4.27 28.81 -26.65
C GLU A 1076 -2.89 28.17 -26.92
N SER A 1077 -2.17 28.68 -27.94
CA SER A 1077 -0.83 28.22 -28.31
C SER A 1077 0.29 28.69 -27.37
N ASP A 1078 0.05 29.78 -26.62
CA ASP A 1078 1.00 30.33 -25.65
C ASP A 1078 0.46 30.12 -24.23
N PRO A 1079 1.12 29.29 -23.38
CA PRO A 1079 0.73 29.07 -21.99
C PRO A 1079 0.53 30.35 -21.18
N ALA A 1080 1.26 31.44 -21.49
CA ALA A 1080 1.14 32.71 -20.79
C ALA A 1080 -0.13 33.51 -21.14
N THR A 1081 -0.79 33.19 -22.26
CA THR A 1081 -2.01 33.87 -22.72
C THR A 1081 -3.21 32.92 -22.87
N ARG A 1082 -3.04 31.65 -22.49
CA ARG A 1082 -4.09 30.62 -22.56
C ARG A 1082 -5.27 31.01 -21.70
N LEU A 1083 -6.48 30.93 -22.27
CA LEU A 1083 -7.72 31.29 -21.59
C LEU A 1083 -8.50 30.07 -21.11
N CYS A 1084 -8.40 28.92 -21.79
CA CYS A 1084 -9.15 27.73 -21.40
C CYS A 1084 -8.31 26.87 -20.43
N PHE A 1085 -8.89 26.54 -19.28
CA PHE A 1085 -8.24 25.76 -18.22
C PHE A 1085 -8.44 24.25 -18.40
N SER A 1086 -7.91 23.47 -17.44
CA SER A 1086 -8.09 22.01 -17.43
C SER A 1086 -9.57 21.62 -17.50
N GLY A 1087 -9.88 20.56 -18.25
CA GLY A 1087 -11.27 20.15 -18.53
C GLY A 1087 -12.02 21.00 -19.55
N GLN A 1088 -11.39 22.03 -20.14
CA GLN A 1088 -12.01 22.90 -21.14
C GLN A 1088 -11.30 22.81 -22.50
N GLN A 1089 -11.96 23.34 -23.54
CA GLN A 1089 -11.40 23.54 -24.87
C GLN A 1089 -11.93 24.84 -25.50
N CYS A 1090 -11.16 25.43 -26.41
CA CYS A 1090 -11.61 26.60 -27.16
C CYS A 1090 -12.51 26.21 -28.33
N ASP A 1091 -13.77 26.63 -28.32
CA ASP A 1091 -14.59 26.67 -29.53
C ASP A 1091 -14.16 27.87 -30.37
N LEU A 1092 -13.30 27.62 -31.36
CA LEU A 1092 -12.75 28.65 -32.25
C LEU A 1092 -13.83 29.39 -33.06
N ALA A 1093 -14.99 28.77 -33.31
CA ALA A 1093 -16.08 29.40 -34.05
C ALA A 1093 -16.86 30.37 -33.17
N ALA A 1094 -17.08 30.00 -31.91
CA ALA A 1094 -17.72 30.85 -30.92
C ALA A 1094 -16.74 31.84 -30.27
N GLY A 1095 -15.43 31.60 -30.39
CA GLY A 1095 -14.38 32.39 -29.74
C GLY A 1095 -14.48 32.34 -28.22
N ARG A 1096 -14.84 31.19 -27.64
CA ARG A 1096 -15.01 31.01 -26.19
C ARG A 1096 -14.62 29.61 -25.73
N CYS A 1097 -14.17 29.52 -24.49
CA CYS A 1097 -13.98 28.24 -23.83
C CYS A 1097 -15.33 27.54 -23.63
N VAL A 1098 -15.30 26.22 -23.70
CA VAL A 1098 -16.42 25.31 -23.43
C VAL A 1098 -15.89 24.07 -22.71
N PRO A 1099 -16.72 23.34 -21.96
CA PRO A 1099 -16.33 22.05 -21.38
C PRO A 1099 -15.83 21.09 -22.46
N ARG A 1100 -14.82 20.30 -22.14
CA ARG A 1100 -14.41 19.18 -22.98
C ARG A 1100 -15.39 18.02 -22.74
N PRO A 1101 -16.05 17.50 -23.79
CA PRO A 1101 -16.87 16.30 -23.65
C PRO A 1101 -16.03 15.12 -23.17
N LEU A 1102 -16.61 14.23 -22.37
CA LEU A 1102 -15.92 13.03 -21.84
C LEU A 1102 -15.37 12.13 -22.94
N GLY A 1103 -16.11 11.99 -24.05
CA GLY A 1103 -15.75 11.12 -25.17
C GLY A 1103 -16.24 9.68 -25.00
N ALA A 1104 -16.27 8.93 -26.10
CA ALA A 1104 -16.86 7.58 -26.12
C ALA A 1104 -16.08 6.57 -25.28
N THR A 1105 -14.74 6.56 -25.34
CA THR A 1105 -13.91 5.59 -24.61
C THR A 1105 -14.12 5.69 -23.10
N THR A 1106 -14.01 6.91 -22.54
CA THR A 1106 -14.24 7.18 -21.12
C THR A 1106 -15.60 6.66 -20.63
N CYS A 1107 -16.63 6.82 -21.46
CA CYS A 1107 -17.98 6.35 -21.13
C CYS A 1107 -18.16 4.84 -21.34
N GLU A 1108 -17.44 4.24 -22.28
CA GLU A 1108 -17.39 2.78 -22.47
C GLU A 1108 -16.72 2.10 -21.26
N GLU A 1109 -15.69 2.74 -20.70
CA GLU A 1109 -14.88 2.25 -19.58
C GLU A 1109 -15.35 2.78 -18.21
N ALA A 1110 -16.57 3.33 -18.14
CA ALA A 1110 -17.14 3.80 -16.89
C ALA A 1110 -17.30 2.68 -15.85
N LEU A 1111 -17.05 3.03 -14.59
CA LEU A 1111 -17.23 2.18 -13.41
C LEU A 1111 -18.65 2.31 -12.85
N PHE A 1112 -18.99 1.39 -11.93
CA PHE A 1112 -20.27 1.38 -11.22
C PHE A 1112 -20.21 2.25 -9.96
N ASP A 1113 -21.21 3.11 -9.75
CA ASP A 1113 -21.32 3.93 -8.53
C ASP A 1113 -22.16 3.23 -7.45
N ALA A 1114 -21.53 2.80 -6.36
CA ALA A 1114 -22.21 2.12 -5.26
C ALA A 1114 -22.92 3.08 -4.28
N ASP A 1115 -22.49 4.34 -4.22
CA ASP A 1115 -22.89 5.31 -3.19
C ASP A 1115 -23.68 6.51 -3.74
N ASP A 1116 -23.65 6.73 -5.05
CA ASP A 1116 -24.44 7.71 -5.81
C ASP A 1116 -24.48 9.05 -5.07
N LEU A 1117 -23.29 9.57 -4.73
CA LEU A 1117 -23.16 10.73 -3.87
C LEU A 1117 -23.59 12.02 -4.55
N ASP A 1118 -23.42 12.13 -5.86
CA ASP A 1118 -23.77 13.33 -6.62
C ASP A 1118 -25.23 13.32 -7.09
N GLU A 1119 -25.88 12.14 -7.10
CA GLU A 1119 -27.27 11.93 -7.51
C GLU A 1119 -27.51 12.41 -8.96
N GLY A 1120 -26.53 12.13 -9.83
CA GLY A 1120 -26.50 12.46 -11.26
C GLY A 1120 -26.13 13.91 -11.61
N ARG A 1121 -25.68 14.71 -10.65
CA ARG A 1121 -25.23 16.11 -10.87
C ARG A 1121 -23.92 16.22 -11.63
N GLN A 1122 -23.03 15.24 -11.56
CA GLN A 1122 -21.80 15.15 -12.35
C GLN A 1122 -22.10 14.92 -13.85
N GLN A 1123 -23.30 14.44 -14.18
CA GLN A 1123 -23.73 14.17 -15.56
C GLN A 1123 -22.83 13.17 -16.28
N TYR A 1124 -22.26 12.19 -15.57
CA TYR A 1124 -21.54 11.10 -16.19
C TYR A 1124 -22.49 10.04 -16.75
N PHE A 1125 -23.75 10.00 -16.31
CA PHE A 1125 -24.74 9.00 -16.75
C PHE A 1125 -24.26 7.57 -16.46
N GLU A 1126 -23.47 7.44 -15.41
CA GLU A 1126 -22.96 6.23 -14.82
C GLU A 1126 -24.09 5.26 -14.42
N GLN A 1127 -23.76 3.99 -14.33
CA GLN A 1127 -24.66 3.02 -13.73
C GLN A 1127 -24.45 3.06 -12.22
N ALA A 1128 -25.52 3.39 -11.49
CA ALA A 1128 -25.47 3.53 -10.03
C ALA A 1128 -26.35 2.49 -9.31
N ALA A 1129 -26.04 2.25 -8.04
CA ALA A 1129 -26.83 1.41 -7.16
C ALA A 1129 -28.23 1.98 -6.97
N ALA A 1130 -29.26 1.18 -7.26
CA ALA A 1130 -30.65 1.59 -7.05
C ALA A 1130 -30.97 1.91 -5.56
N VAL A 1131 -30.21 1.31 -4.65
CA VAL A 1131 -30.21 1.66 -3.22
C VAL A 1131 -28.75 1.93 -2.85
N PRO A 1132 -28.35 3.22 -2.77
CA PRO A 1132 -26.97 3.56 -2.44
C PRO A 1132 -26.54 2.99 -1.09
N HIS A 1133 -25.28 2.59 -0.99
CA HIS A 1133 -24.75 1.87 0.17
C HIS A 1133 -24.68 2.77 1.40
N ARG A 1134 -23.99 3.92 1.32
CA ARG A 1134 -23.78 4.96 2.34
C ARG A 1134 -23.66 4.38 3.75
N LEU A 1135 -22.83 3.34 3.90
CA LEU A 1135 -22.87 2.43 5.04
C LEU A 1135 -22.31 3.08 6.31
N ALA A 1136 -23.08 3.01 7.41
CA ALA A 1136 -22.60 3.38 8.72
C ALA A 1136 -23.35 2.63 9.83
N ARG A 1137 -22.61 2.32 10.90
CA ARG A 1137 -23.14 1.72 12.13
C ARG A 1137 -22.55 2.38 13.37
N LEU A 1138 -23.21 2.17 14.51
CA LEU A 1138 -22.68 2.48 15.83
C LEU A 1138 -21.57 1.48 16.20
N PRO A 1139 -20.55 1.89 16.99
CA PRO A 1139 -19.38 1.09 17.32
C PRO A 1139 -19.63 0.12 18.48
N THR A 1140 -20.89 -0.28 18.67
CA THR A 1140 -21.28 -1.23 19.73
C THR A 1140 -21.41 -2.61 19.14
N SER A 1141 -20.92 -3.64 19.84
CA SER A 1141 -21.05 -5.03 19.42
C SER A 1141 -22.50 -5.44 19.20
N VAL A 1142 -22.73 -6.22 18.15
CA VAL A 1142 -24.06 -6.67 17.74
C VAL A 1142 -24.44 -7.97 18.45
N SER A 1143 -25.73 -8.08 18.77
CA SER A 1143 -26.44 -9.34 19.01
C SER A 1143 -27.59 -9.43 18.02
N SER A 1144 -28.17 -10.62 17.82
CA SER A 1144 -29.36 -10.77 16.97
C SER A 1144 -30.52 -9.83 17.36
N ALA A 1145 -30.64 -9.48 18.65
CA ALA A 1145 -31.65 -8.56 19.14
C ALA A 1145 -31.29 -7.06 18.99
N SER A 1146 -30.01 -6.72 18.79
CA SER A 1146 -29.53 -5.33 18.68
C SER A 1146 -29.08 -4.93 17.28
N LEU A 1147 -29.10 -5.86 16.31
CA LEU A 1147 -28.63 -5.64 14.94
C LEU A 1147 -29.20 -4.37 14.31
N GLU A 1148 -30.53 -4.24 14.26
CA GLU A 1148 -31.21 -3.06 13.68
C GLU A 1148 -30.85 -1.76 14.42
N ALA A 1149 -30.69 -1.81 15.75
CA ALA A 1149 -30.35 -0.63 16.55
C ALA A 1149 -28.92 -0.14 16.31
N VAL A 1150 -27.98 -1.07 16.12
CA VAL A 1150 -26.59 -0.74 15.81
C VAL A 1150 -26.47 -0.13 14.41
N TRP A 1151 -27.28 -0.60 13.45
CA TRP A 1151 -27.34 -0.07 12.08
C TRP A 1151 -28.32 1.09 11.89
N ALA A 1152 -28.89 1.63 12.98
CA ALA A 1152 -29.81 2.76 12.93
C ALA A 1152 -29.29 3.97 12.11
N PRO A 1153 -27.98 4.34 12.12
CA PRO A 1153 -27.47 5.41 11.26
C PRO A 1153 -27.82 5.22 9.78
N ARG A 1154 -27.51 4.05 9.21
CA ARG A 1154 -27.86 3.73 7.81
C ARG A 1154 -29.36 3.51 7.59
N LEU A 1155 -30.05 2.90 8.55
CA LEU A 1155 -31.48 2.55 8.41
C LEU A 1155 -32.41 3.75 8.52
N SER A 1156 -32.02 4.79 9.25
CA SER A 1156 -32.74 6.07 9.33
C SER A 1156 -32.22 7.09 8.32
N GLY A 1157 -30.91 7.15 8.08
CA GLY A 1157 -30.28 7.96 7.04
C GLY A 1157 -30.41 7.34 5.65
N VAL A 1158 -31.63 6.98 5.23
CA VAL A 1158 -31.89 6.36 3.92
C VAL A 1158 -31.56 7.38 2.81
N PRO A 1159 -30.73 7.03 1.81
CA PRO A 1159 -30.39 7.92 0.70
C PRO A 1159 -31.64 8.52 0.03
N GLY A 1160 -31.64 9.84 -0.20
CA GLY A 1160 -32.73 10.58 -0.82
C GLY A 1160 -34.01 10.72 0.02
N ALA A 1161 -34.04 10.21 1.25
CA ALA A 1161 -35.17 10.40 2.16
C ALA A 1161 -35.26 11.84 2.68
N SER A 1162 -36.40 12.19 3.30
CA SER A 1162 -36.60 13.52 3.89
C SER A 1162 -35.70 13.73 5.11
N ASP A 1163 -35.10 14.91 5.25
CA ASP A 1163 -34.24 15.24 6.39
C ASP A 1163 -34.99 15.17 7.74
N ASP A 1164 -36.30 15.40 7.74
CA ASP A 1164 -37.16 15.29 8.94
C ASP A 1164 -37.17 13.89 9.58
N ASP A 1165 -36.93 12.84 8.80
CA ASP A 1165 -36.95 11.43 9.23
C ASP A 1165 -35.52 10.82 9.28
N ALA A 1166 -34.49 11.65 9.09
CA ALA A 1166 -33.10 11.22 8.95
C ALA A 1166 -32.44 10.80 10.26
N TYR A 1167 -31.21 10.27 10.16
CA TYR A 1167 -30.42 9.93 11.34
C TYR A 1167 -30.09 11.19 12.15
N THR A 1168 -30.35 11.15 13.46
CA THR A 1168 -29.92 12.22 14.37
C THR A 1168 -28.61 11.83 15.05
N PRO A 1169 -27.50 12.55 14.82
CA PRO A 1169 -26.22 12.28 15.45
C PRO A 1169 -26.32 12.24 16.97
N LEU A 1170 -25.81 11.17 17.58
CA LEU A 1170 -25.76 11.01 19.03
C LEU A 1170 -24.50 11.70 19.58
N PRO A 1171 -24.56 12.37 20.73
CA PRO A 1171 -23.39 13.03 21.30
C PRO A 1171 -22.44 12.04 21.98
N GLY A 1172 -21.14 12.35 21.94
CA GLY A 1172 -20.12 11.61 22.69
C GLY A 1172 -19.74 10.27 22.05
N VAL A 1173 -19.11 9.40 22.86
CA VAL A 1173 -18.50 8.14 22.38
C VAL A 1173 -19.54 7.15 21.84
N GLU A 1174 -20.76 7.15 22.40
CA GLU A 1174 -21.86 6.28 21.96
C GLU A 1174 -22.35 6.60 20.54
N GLY A 1175 -22.14 7.83 20.08
CA GLY A 1175 -22.58 8.29 18.76
C GLY A 1175 -21.54 8.25 17.67
N ARG A 1176 -20.29 7.86 17.99
CA ARG A 1176 -19.25 7.63 16.98
C ARG A 1176 -19.76 6.66 15.91
N LEU A 1177 -19.24 6.74 14.70
CA LEU A 1177 -19.64 5.90 13.58
C LEU A 1177 -18.47 5.09 13.05
N VAL A 1178 -18.78 3.87 12.61
CA VAL A 1178 -17.91 3.03 11.78
C VAL A 1178 -18.58 2.95 10.41
N ALA A 1179 -17.92 3.43 9.38
CA ALA A 1179 -18.54 3.70 8.08
C ALA A 1179 -17.61 3.40 6.90
N LEU A 1180 -18.24 3.15 5.75
CA LEU A 1180 -17.61 2.95 4.45
C LEU A 1180 -18.26 3.92 3.45
N LEU A 1181 -17.41 4.62 2.71
CA LEU A 1181 -17.78 5.41 1.54
C LEU A 1181 -16.84 5.07 0.39
N ASP A 1182 -17.41 4.64 -0.73
CA ASP A 1182 -16.76 4.41 -2.01
C ASP A 1182 -17.18 5.55 -2.96
N ALA A 1183 -16.41 6.65 -2.96
CA ALA A 1183 -16.76 7.86 -3.70
C ALA A 1183 -16.49 7.71 -5.21
N TYR A 1184 -17.51 7.95 -6.03
CA TYR A 1184 -17.39 8.07 -7.48
C TYR A 1184 -17.04 9.51 -7.87
N THR A 1185 -15.81 9.73 -8.31
CA THR A 1185 -15.31 11.09 -8.60
C THR A 1185 -15.10 11.33 -10.10
N VAL A 1186 -14.68 10.30 -10.85
CA VAL A 1186 -14.58 10.31 -12.32
C VAL A 1186 -14.92 8.94 -12.92
N PRO A 1187 -15.36 8.86 -14.20
CA PRO A 1187 -15.89 7.61 -14.76
C PRO A 1187 -14.91 6.42 -14.79
N GLU A 1188 -13.65 6.65 -15.16
CA GLU A 1188 -12.62 5.61 -15.28
C GLU A 1188 -11.91 5.32 -13.94
N GLY A 1189 -12.31 6.02 -12.87
CA GLY A 1189 -11.66 6.02 -11.56
C GLY A 1189 -10.42 6.92 -11.48
N GLU A 1190 -10.02 7.26 -10.25
CA GLU A 1190 -8.80 8.01 -9.97
C GLU A 1190 -8.19 7.67 -8.61
N HIS A 1191 -6.91 8.00 -8.43
CA HIS A 1191 -6.24 7.88 -7.14
C HIS A 1191 -6.48 9.14 -6.32
N THR A 1192 -7.21 8.96 -5.21
CA THR A 1192 -7.55 10.00 -4.24
C THR A 1192 -8.34 11.18 -4.81
N PHE A 1193 -8.62 12.20 -4.00
CA PHE A 1193 -9.27 13.43 -4.46
C PHE A 1193 -8.50 14.63 -3.93
N VAL A 1194 -8.50 15.73 -4.70
CA VAL A 1194 -7.86 16.97 -4.27
C VAL A 1194 -8.86 18.12 -4.31
N ASN A 1195 -8.42 19.28 -3.82
CA ASN A 1195 -9.16 20.54 -3.76
C ASN A 1195 -10.24 20.73 -4.84
N GLY A 1196 -11.33 21.39 -4.48
CA GLY A 1196 -12.50 21.52 -5.34
C GLY A 1196 -12.35 22.45 -6.55
N ASN A 1197 -13.26 22.29 -7.51
CA ASN A 1197 -13.38 23.13 -8.69
C ASN A 1197 -14.80 23.72 -8.79
N PRO A 1198 -14.98 25.04 -8.56
CA PRO A 1198 -16.30 25.68 -8.52
C PRO A 1198 -16.98 25.80 -9.89
N CYS A 1199 -16.30 25.38 -10.95
CA CYS A 1199 -16.85 25.33 -12.32
C CYS A 1199 -17.31 23.92 -12.73
N GLN A 1200 -17.22 22.94 -11.84
CA GLN A 1200 -17.90 21.65 -11.98
C GLN A 1200 -19.39 21.78 -11.65
N SER A 1201 -20.23 20.89 -12.17
CA SER A 1201 -21.66 20.83 -11.79
C SER A 1201 -21.89 20.10 -10.47
N PHE A 1202 -20.93 19.27 -10.07
CA PHE A 1202 -20.77 18.77 -8.72
C PHE A 1202 -19.28 18.78 -8.34
N ASP A 1203 -18.92 19.69 -7.42
CA ASP A 1203 -17.57 19.81 -6.86
C ASP A 1203 -17.33 18.78 -5.76
N HIS A 1204 -16.94 17.57 -6.17
CA HIS A 1204 -16.68 16.46 -5.26
C HIS A 1204 -15.52 16.74 -4.29
N GLY A 1205 -14.47 17.46 -4.72
CA GLY A 1205 -13.31 17.76 -3.87
C GLY A 1205 -13.68 18.63 -2.66
N THR A 1206 -14.49 19.67 -2.89
CA THR A 1206 -15.04 20.49 -1.81
C THR A 1206 -16.01 19.69 -0.94
N TYR A 1207 -16.90 18.91 -1.55
CA TYR A 1207 -17.87 18.07 -0.84
C TYR A 1207 -17.20 17.08 0.12
N LEU A 1208 -16.25 16.28 -0.38
CA LEU A 1208 -15.57 15.23 0.39
C LEU A 1208 -14.72 15.82 1.50
N THR A 1209 -13.95 16.88 1.23
CA THR A 1209 -13.14 17.55 2.27
C THR A 1209 -14.02 18.07 3.41
N ARG A 1210 -15.20 18.60 3.09
CA ARG A 1210 -16.10 19.13 4.10
C ARG A 1210 -16.91 18.07 4.83
N LEU A 1211 -17.25 16.96 4.16
CA LEU A 1211 -17.79 15.78 4.82
C LEU A 1211 -16.80 15.26 5.87
N VAL A 1212 -15.52 15.18 5.52
CA VAL A 1212 -14.44 14.83 6.45
C VAL A 1212 -14.35 15.83 7.60
N GLY A 1213 -14.36 17.14 7.29
CA GLY A 1213 -14.39 18.19 8.32
C GLY A 1213 -15.58 18.04 9.27
N ARG A 1214 -16.78 17.76 8.74
CA ARG A 1214 -18.00 17.59 9.54
C ARG A 1214 -17.93 16.36 10.43
N PHE A 1215 -17.38 15.27 9.90
CA PHE A 1215 -17.11 14.06 10.66
C PHE A 1215 -16.19 14.35 11.84
N PHE A 1216 -15.08 15.07 11.64
CA PHE A 1216 -14.19 15.46 12.75
C PHE A 1216 -14.81 16.46 13.72
N ALA A 1217 -15.50 17.49 13.22
CA ALA A 1217 -16.17 18.51 14.02
C ALA A 1217 -17.32 17.95 14.88
N SER A 1218 -17.82 16.75 14.57
CA SER A 1218 -18.81 16.01 15.38
C SER A 1218 -18.18 14.96 16.29
N GLY A 1219 -16.85 14.81 16.30
CA GLY A 1219 -16.15 13.74 17.01
C GLY A 1219 -16.40 12.35 16.40
N GLY A 1220 -16.73 12.31 15.11
CA GLY A 1220 -17.01 11.13 14.32
C GLY A 1220 -18.45 10.64 14.40
N SER A 1221 -19.41 11.49 14.76
CA SER A 1221 -20.81 11.09 14.99
C SER A 1221 -21.78 11.49 13.87
N ASP A 1222 -21.35 12.35 12.96
CA ASP A 1222 -22.18 12.90 11.88
C ASP A 1222 -21.49 12.70 10.53
N LEU A 1223 -22.05 11.81 9.72
CA LEU A 1223 -21.84 11.79 8.27
C LEU A 1223 -23.03 12.51 7.67
N TYR A 1224 -22.77 13.66 7.06
CA TYR A 1224 -23.83 14.63 6.76
C TYR A 1224 -24.89 14.08 5.80
N TYR A 1225 -24.52 13.17 4.88
CA TYR A 1225 -25.47 12.50 3.99
C TYR A 1225 -26.42 11.53 4.70
N LEU A 1226 -26.16 11.15 5.96
CA LEU A 1226 -27.07 10.35 6.78
C LEU A 1226 -28.01 11.22 7.61
N SER A 1227 -27.52 12.38 8.08
CA SER A 1227 -28.33 13.33 8.84
C SER A 1227 -29.15 14.27 7.96
N HIS A 1228 -28.75 14.44 6.69
CA HIS A 1228 -29.40 15.30 5.70
C HIS A 1228 -29.52 14.60 4.33
N PRO A 1229 -30.14 13.42 4.24
CA PRO A 1229 -30.16 12.60 3.02
C PRO A 1229 -30.76 13.27 1.79
N SER A 1230 -31.55 14.34 1.91
CA SER A 1230 -32.11 15.09 0.77
C SER A 1230 -31.42 16.43 0.49
N SER A 1231 -30.66 16.97 1.44
CA SER A 1231 -30.04 18.30 1.32
C SER A 1231 -28.51 18.32 1.51
N HIS A 1232 -27.88 17.15 1.67
CA HIS A 1232 -26.45 17.02 1.94
C HIS A 1232 -25.51 17.70 0.93
N HIS A 1233 -25.96 17.87 -0.31
CA HIS A 1233 -25.23 18.59 -1.34
C HIS A 1233 -24.88 20.05 -0.98
N CYS A 1234 -25.47 20.64 0.08
CA CYS A 1234 -25.01 21.94 0.56
C CYS A 1234 -23.53 21.95 1.01
N LEU A 1235 -22.92 20.77 1.25
CA LEU A 1235 -21.51 20.66 1.59
C LEU A 1235 -20.63 21.11 0.42
N GLU A 1236 -21.08 20.84 -0.80
CA GLU A 1236 -20.43 21.24 -2.04
C GLU A 1236 -20.42 22.78 -2.18
N ASP A 1237 -21.59 23.40 -2.14
CA ASP A 1237 -21.77 24.82 -2.50
C ASP A 1237 -21.62 25.81 -1.33
N THR A 1238 -21.18 25.33 -0.17
CA THR A 1238 -20.95 26.13 1.05
C THR A 1238 -22.22 26.63 1.76
N SER A 1239 -23.40 26.17 1.33
CA SER A 1239 -24.67 26.64 1.91
C SER A 1239 -25.13 25.89 3.17
N CYS A 1240 -24.38 24.87 3.62
CA CYS A 1240 -24.76 24.15 4.83
C CYS A 1240 -24.75 25.06 6.08
N PRO A 1241 -25.72 24.87 6.99
CA PRO A 1241 -25.85 25.65 8.22
C PRO A 1241 -24.89 25.26 9.34
#